data_AF-A0A317MLT3-F1
#
_entry.id   AF-A0A317MLT3-F1
#
_cell.length_a   1.000
_cell.length_b   1.000
_cell.length_c   1.000
_cell.angle_alpha   90.00
_cell.angle_beta   90.00
_cell.angle_gamma   90.00
#
_symmetry.space_group_name_H-M   'P 1'
#
loop_
_entity.id
_entity.type
_entity.pdbx_description
1 polymer ?
#
loop_
_entity_poly.entity_id
_entity_poly.type
_entity_poly.pdbx_seq_one_letter_code
_entity_poly.pdbx_strand_id
1 'polypeptide(L)'
;MATDTEKTGGVWPALRRFLLENGALTALAVLVVVMSLLSGDFLTAQNLLNVGVQAAVIAVLAFGVTFVIIAGGIDLSVGSVAALSATVLAFLATVEGVPVWLALPLAAATGTACGLVNGALIAYGKLPPFIATLAMLSVGRGLSLVISEGSPIALPDSVAALGGSIGGWLPVPVLIMVVMGLVTAVILRRTFTGRAMYAIGGNEEAARLSGIRVKRQKLGIYALSGLFAAVAGVILASRLASAQPQAAQGYELDAIAAVVIGGASLAGGVGTAFGTLIGALILAVLRNGLNLLSVSAFWQQVVIGVVIALAVLFDTLRRRSGGAGGGTGAGASVSRGRRGIQLAIAAAVTAVVVGALSFLVPNSSSDGPRVGMSVSTLNNPFFIQMRDGAQAEADEAGVNLVVTDAQDDASQQADQIQNFISTGVDAMVVNPVDSDAAGPPVGGANNADIPVIAADRGVTDAEVATLVASDNVEGGRLAAQAMAEALGEEGRIVVLQGTPGTSASRERGAGFEEGIAEFPDIEVVAEQTADFDRSKGLDVMTNMLQGNGDIDGVFAENDEMALGAAAALSSRGEEAVVIGFDGTPEGLEAVADGVLHASIAQQPAELGRTAVRNAIAAANGEALEKTVMVPVEVVTEENVEDFS
;
A
#
# COMPACT_ATOMS: atom_id res chain seq x y z
N MET A 1 60.53 21.53 28.44
CA MET A 1 59.71 22.22 27.42
C MET A 1 58.47 21.36 27.21
N ALA A 2 57.43 21.51 28.03
CA ALA A 2 56.35 22.52 27.88
C ALA A 2 55.63 22.33 26.53
N THR A 3 54.69 21.38 26.47
CA THR A 3 53.22 21.62 26.40
C THR A 3 52.78 22.25 25.09
N ASP A 4 52.20 21.45 24.19
CA ASP A 4 51.12 21.87 23.30
C ASP A 4 50.20 20.68 23.00
N THR A 5 49.40 20.35 24.01
CA THR A 5 48.11 19.69 23.84
C THR A 5 47.06 20.77 23.63
N GLU A 6 46.95 21.33 22.41
CA GLU A 6 45.73 22.06 22.04
C GLU A 6 44.64 21.06 21.66
N LYS A 7 43.87 20.70 22.67
CA LYS A 7 42.53 20.14 22.53
C LYS A 7 41.62 21.19 21.85
N THR A 8 41.54 21.21 20.53
CA THR A 8 40.38 21.81 19.85
C THR A 8 39.25 20.78 19.80
N GLY A 9 38.81 20.34 20.98
CA GLY A 9 37.67 19.45 21.20
C GLY A 9 36.36 20.23 21.19
N GLY A 10 36.14 21.05 20.16
CA GLY A 10 34.85 21.68 19.94
C GLY A 10 33.85 20.66 19.40
N VAL A 11 32.61 20.71 19.89
CA VAL A 11 31.50 19.88 19.38
C VAL A 11 31.39 20.02 17.85
N TRP A 12 31.63 21.22 17.32
CA TRP A 12 31.55 21.53 15.88
C TRP A 12 32.60 20.83 15.00
N PRO A 13 33.92 20.91 15.26
CA PRO A 13 34.92 20.12 14.53
C PRO A 13 34.71 18.60 14.60
N ALA A 14 34.28 18.09 15.76
CA ALA A 14 34.03 16.67 15.98
C ALA A 14 32.76 16.19 15.24
N LEU A 15 31.66 16.95 15.33
CA LEU A 15 30.40 16.70 14.62
C LEU A 15 30.59 16.77 13.11
N ARG A 16 31.30 17.80 12.61
CA ARG A 16 31.64 17.93 11.20
C ARG A 16 32.44 16.74 10.69
N ARG A 17 33.42 16.27 11.47
CA ARG A 17 34.23 15.10 11.10
C ARG A 17 33.42 13.82 11.10
N PHE A 18 32.55 13.61 12.10
CA PHE A 18 31.68 12.44 12.21
C PHE A 18 30.64 12.36 11.08
N LEU A 19 30.01 13.49 10.72
CA LEU A 19 29.08 13.56 9.59
C LEU A 19 29.81 13.27 8.27
N LEU A 20 30.93 13.95 8.01
CA LEU A 20 31.72 13.73 6.79
C LEU A 20 32.31 12.32 6.68
N GLU A 21 32.50 11.58 7.78
CA GLU A 21 32.95 10.19 7.74
C GLU A 21 31.79 9.20 7.41
N ASN A 22 30.52 9.62 7.58
CA ASN A 22 29.31 8.81 7.33
C ASN A 22 28.46 9.40 6.19
N GLY A 23 28.69 8.89 4.96
CA GLY A 23 28.01 9.41 3.75
C GLY A 23 26.48 9.35 3.80
N ALA A 24 25.91 8.23 4.27
CA ALA A 24 24.46 8.08 4.39
C ALA A 24 23.86 9.04 5.43
N LEU A 25 24.52 9.21 6.58
CA LEU A 25 24.05 10.14 7.61
C LEU A 25 24.10 11.59 7.14
N THR A 26 25.12 11.96 6.36
CA THR A 26 25.18 13.29 5.72
C THR A 26 24.03 13.47 4.73
N ALA A 27 23.74 12.46 3.91
CA ALA A 27 22.63 12.52 2.96
C ALA A 27 21.28 12.69 3.68
N LEU A 28 21.04 11.94 4.76
CA LEU A 28 19.86 12.09 5.60
C LEU A 28 19.75 13.50 6.20
N ALA A 29 20.83 14.03 6.78
CA ALA A 29 20.83 15.35 7.37
C ALA A 29 20.54 16.45 6.34
N VAL A 30 21.12 16.35 5.14
CA VAL A 30 20.84 17.29 4.04
C VAL A 30 19.39 17.17 3.60
N LEU A 31 18.87 15.96 3.44
CA LEU A 31 17.49 15.73 3.04
C LEU A 31 16.51 16.32 4.05
N VAL A 32 16.75 16.13 5.36
CA VAL A 32 15.95 16.73 6.43
C VAL A 32 15.98 18.26 6.35
N VAL A 33 17.14 18.88 6.15
CA VAL A 33 17.25 20.33 6.01
C VAL A 33 16.48 20.83 4.78
N VAL A 34 16.62 20.15 3.65
CA VAL A 34 15.92 20.51 2.41
C VAL A 34 14.41 20.42 2.61
N MET A 35 13.90 19.32 3.14
CA MET A 35 12.46 19.16 3.40
C MET A 35 11.92 20.17 4.40
N SER A 36 12.71 20.52 5.42
CA SER A 36 12.35 21.56 6.41
C SER A 36 12.26 22.97 5.80
N LEU A 37 13.00 23.23 4.73
CA LEU A 37 12.95 24.51 4.02
C LEU A 37 11.79 24.58 3.02
N LEU A 38 11.33 23.42 2.54
CA LEU A 38 10.28 23.31 1.54
C LEU A 38 8.88 23.23 2.16
N SER A 39 8.76 22.66 3.37
CA SER A 39 7.50 22.55 4.10
C SER A 39 7.68 23.02 5.54
N GLY A 40 6.82 23.96 5.97
CA GLY A 40 6.78 24.43 7.35
C GLY A 40 6.36 23.34 8.35
N ASP A 41 5.63 22.32 7.89
CA ASP A 41 5.07 21.26 8.73
C ASP A 41 6.05 20.09 8.94
N PHE A 42 7.14 20.05 8.18
CA PHE A 42 8.05 18.90 8.16
C PHE A 42 8.70 18.62 9.54
N LEU A 43 9.08 19.65 10.28
CA LEU A 43 9.73 19.52 11.59
C LEU A 43 8.75 19.44 12.77
N THR A 44 7.44 19.37 12.52
CA THR A 44 6.45 19.18 13.58
C THR A 44 6.67 17.85 14.28
N ALA A 45 6.41 17.80 15.60
CA ALA A 45 6.60 16.58 16.38
C ALA A 45 5.77 15.41 15.83
N GLN A 46 4.54 15.70 15.39
CA GLN A 46 3.65 14.73 14.79
C GLN A 46 4.21 14.17 13.47
N ASN A 47 4.69 15.04 12.57
CA ASN A 47 5.30 14.58 11.33
C ASN A 47 6.56 13.73 11.57
N LEU A 48 7.42 14.10 12.51
CA LEU A 48 8.62 13.32 12.84
C LEU A 48 8.28 11.93 13.42
N LEU A 49 7.21 11.82 14.22
CA LEU A 49 6.70 10.53 14.67
C LEU A 49 6.15 9.71 13.51
N ASN A 50 5.42 10.34 12.58
CA ASN A 50 4.87 9.69 11.38
C ASN A 50 5.99 9.15 10.47
N VAL A 51 7.04 9.93 10.23
CA VAL A 51 8.26 9.46 9.54
C VAL A 51 8.86 8.24 10.23
N GLY A 52 8.88 8.23 11.57
CA GLY A 52 9.35 7.09 12.35
C GLY A 52 8.50 5.83 12.14
N VAL A 53 7.17 5.96 12.13
CA VAL A 53 6.23 4.86 11.88
C VAL A 53 6.37 4.32 10.46
N GLN A 54 6.47 5.20 9.46
CA GLN A 54 6.72 4.85 8.06
C GLN A 54 8.05 4.10 7.88
N ALA A 55 9.09 4.56 8.57
CA ALA A 55 10.39 3.90 8.55
C ALA A 55 10.37 2.52 9.22
N ALA A 56 9.50 2.27 10.20
CA ALA A 56 9.57 1.09 11.05
C ALA A 56 9.44 -0.22 10.27
N VAL A 57 8.44 -0.35 9.40
CA VAL A 57 8.18 -1.59 8.66
C VAL A 57 9.33 -1.90 7.71
N ILE A 58 9.75 -0.91 6.91
CA ILE A 58 10.86 -1.05 5.97
C ILE A 58 12.18 -1.28 6.71
N ALA A 59 12.45 -0.60 7.81
CA ALA A 59 13.67 -0.79 8.59
C ALA A 59 13.76 -2.19 9.18
N VAL A 60 12.67 -2.75 9.71
CA VAL A 60 12.65 -4.12 10.23
C VAL A 60 12.89 -5.13 9.11
N LEU A 61 12.24 -4.99 7.95
CA LEU A 61 12.54 -5.83 6.77
C LEU A 61 14.02 -5.70 6.36
N ALA A 62 14.51 -4.47 6.26
CA ALA A 62 15.87 -4.15 5.86
C ALA A 62 16.90 -4.74 6.82
N PHE A 63 16.64 -4.80 8.14
CA PHE A 63 17.51 -5.48 9.09
C PHE A 63 17.62 -6.99 8.82
N GLY A 64 16.52 -7.66 8.48
CA GLY A 64 16.54 -9.07 8.05
C GLY A 64 17.36 -9.26 6.77
N VAL A 65 17.09 -8.44 5.76
CA VAL A 65 17.81 -8.43 4.47
C VAL A 65 19.30 -8.10 4.66
N THR A 66 19.68 -7.30 5.67
CA THR A 66 21.07 -6.98 5.99
C THR A 66 21.89 -8.23 6.27
N PHE A 67 21.33 -9.23 6.97
CA PHE A 67 22.02 -10.49 7.21
C PHE A 67 22.33 -11.24 5.92
N VAL A 68 21.34 -11.27 5.01
CA VAL A 68 21.42 -11.96 3.72
C VAL A 68 22.44 -11.27 2.81
N ILE A 69 22.36 -9.94 2.69
CA ILE A 69 23.27 -9.15 1.85
C ILE A 69 24.71 -9.24 2.36
N ILE A 70 24.96 -9.15 3.67
CA ILE A 70 26.31 -9.30 4.24
C ILE A 70 26.90 -10.67 3.89
N ALA A 71 26.08 -11.73 3.84
CA ALA A 71 26.51 -13.07 3.46
C ALA A 71 26.69 -13.28 1.95
N GLY A 72 26.43 -12.26 1.11
CA GLY A 72 26.51 -12.35 -0.35
C GLY A 72 25.28 -12.98 -1.00
N GLY A 73 24.15 -13.04 -0.29
CA GLY A 73 22.87 -13.51 -0.81
C GLY A 73 21.93 -12.36 -1.20
N ILE A 74 20.78 -12.73 -1.75
CA ILE A 74 19.63 -11.85 -1.98
C ILE A 74 18.38 -12.58 -1.43
N ASP A 75 17.43 -11.83 -0.88
CA ASP A 75 16.12 -12.33 -0.45
C ASP A 75 15.01 -11.40 -0.95
N LEU A 76 14.32 -11.81 -2.01
CA LEU A 76 13.17 -11.09 -2.57
C LEU A 76 11.84 -11.49 -1.92
N SER A 77 11.83 -12.52 -1.08
CA SER A 77 10.57 -13.03 -0.51
C SER A 77 10.08 -12.24 0.70
N VAL A 78 10.87 -11.31 1.23
CA VAL A 78 10.59 -10.66 2.52
C VAL A 78 9.25 -9.93 2.57
N GLY A 79 8.80 -9.30 1.48
CA GLY A 79 7.48 -8.65 1.40
C GLY A 79 6.33 -9.65 1.46
N SER A 80 6.35 -10.70 0.62
CA SER A 80 5.29 -11.71 0.61
C SER A 80 5.29 -12.61 1.86
N VAL A 81 6.45 -12.84 2.47
CA VAL A 81 6.56 -13.56 3.75
C VAL A 81 6.01 -12.73 4.91
N ALA A 82 6.18 -11.41 4.87
CA ALA A 82 5.54 -10.51 5.82
C ALA A 82 4.02 -10.55 5.68
N ALA A 83 3.48 -10.44 4.45
CA ALA A 83 2.05 -10.58 4.18
C ALA A 83 1.51 -11.94 4.65
N LEU A 84 2.17 -13.05 4.29
CA LEU A 84 1.76 -14.39 4.73
C LEU A 84 1.74 -14.54 6.25
N SER A 85 2.76 -14.02 6.93
CA SER A 85 2.83 -14.09 8.39
C SER A 85 1.72 -13.26 9.06
N ALA A 86 1.39 -12.10 8.49
CA ALA A 86 0.26 -11.28 8.91
C ALA A 86 -1.08 -11.97 8.68
N THR A 87 -1.30 -12.56 7.50
CA THR A 87 -2.52 -13.30 7.17
C THR A 87 -2.69 -14.51 8.08
N VAL A 88 -1.60 -15.26 8.36
CA VAL A 88 -1.66 -16.38 9.31
C VAL A 88 -1.98 -15.90 10.73
N LEU A 89 -1.45 -14.75 11.16
CA LEU A 89 -1.82 -14.17 12.45
C LEU A 89 -3.32 -13.86 12.52
N ALA A 90 -3.85 -13.15 11.52
CA ALA A 90 -5.25 -12.75 11.50
C ALA A 90 -6.19 -13.96 11.36
N PHE A 91 -5.86 -14.91 10.49
CA PHE A 91 -6.62 -16.15 10.33
C PHE A 91 -6.70 -16.91 11.66
N LEU A 92 -5.56 -17.12 12.33
CA LEU A 92 -5.55 -17.83 13.61
C LEU A 92 -6.29 -17.06 14.70
N ALA A 93 -6.07 -15.75 14.81
CA ALA A 93 -6.62 -14.96 15.91
C ALA A 93 -8.11 -14.66 15.75
N THR A 94 -8.57 -14.43 14.53
CA THR A 94 -9.93 -13.95 14.22
C THR A 94 -10.84 -15.06 13.72
N VAL A 95 -10.37 -15.88 12.78
CA VAL A 95 -11.19 -16.93 12.14
C VAL A 95 -11.24 -18.19 13.00
N GLU A 96 -10.08 -18.68 13.43
CA GLU A 96 -9.97 -19.88 14.28
C GLU A 96 -10.13 -19.59 15.79
N GLY A 97 -10.14 -18.31 16.18
CA GLY A 97 -10.27 -17.89 17.58
C GLY A 97 -9.11 -18.31 18.49
N VAL A 98 -7.94 -18.57 17.93
CA VAL A 98 -6.72 -18.92 18.69
C VAL A 98 -6.27 -17.72 19.52
N PRO A 99 -5.97 -17.89 20.82
CA PRO A 99 -5.49 -16.78 21.65
C PRO A 99 -4.25 -16.10 21.06
N VAL A 100 -4.23 -14.77 21.07
CA VAL A 100 -3.17 -13.94 20.45
C VAL A 100 -1.76 -14.28 20.92
N TRP A 101 -1.59 -14.63 22.20
CA TRP A 101 -0.30 -15.03 22.75
C TRP A 101 0.27 -16.31 22.10
N LEU A 102 -0.58 -17.15 21.51
CA LEU A 102 -0.20 -18.34 20.75
C LEU A 102 -0.14 -18.05 19.24
N ALA A 103 -1.06 -17.24 18.72
CA ALA A 103 -1.09 -16.86 17.31
C ALA A 103 0.17 -16.06 16.88
N LEU A 104 0.66 -15.15 17.74
CA LEU A 104 1.87 -14.36 17.47
C LEU A 104 3.14 -15.22 17.25
N PRO A 105 3.50 -16.15 18.16
CA PRO A 105 4.60 -17.09 17.90
C PRO A 105 4.41 -17.94 16.64
N LEU A 106 3.18 -18.34 16.30
CA LEU A 106 2.91 -19.12 15.10
C LEU A 106 3.12 -18.30 13.83
N ALA A 107 2.69 -17.04 13.80
CA ALA A 107 3.00 -16.11 12.72
C ALA A 107 4.52 -15.92 12.53
N ALA A 108 5.26 -15.74 13.64
CA ALA A 108 6.72 -15.67 13.62
C ALA A 108 7.37 -16.98 13.13
N ALA A 109 6.78 -18.12 13.48
CA ALA A 109 7.22 -19.44 13.02
C ALA A 109 6.99 -19.61 11.51
N THR A 110 5.89 -19.11 10.96
CA THR A 110 5.61 -19.13 9.51
C THR A 110 6.71 -18.41 8.74
N GLY A 111 7.03 -17.16 9.09
CA GLY A 111 8.10 -16.44 8.40
C GLY A 111 9.46 -17.12 8.56
N THR A 112 9.77 -17.62 9.76
CA THR A 112 10.98 -18.40 10.01
C THR A 112 11.04 -19.66 9.13
N ALA A 113 9.91 -20.36 8.96
CA ALA A 113 9.81 -21.56 8.12
C ALA A 113 10.04 -21.24 6.65
N CYS A 114 9.43 -20.18 6.11
CA CYS A 114 9.71 -19.69 4.75
C CYS A 114 11.20 -19.39 4.55
N GLY A 115 11.80 -18.69 5.51
CA GLY A 115 13.24 -18.42 5.54
C GLY A 115 14.10 -19.69 5.57
N LEU A 116 13.73 -20.69 6.37
CA LEU A 116 14.41 -21.98 6.40
C LEU A 116 14.31 -22.72 5.08
N VAL A 117 13.15 -22.68 4.40
CA VAL A 117 12.97 -23.28 3.08
C VAL A 117 13.90 -22.61 2.06
N ASN A 118 13.93 -21.27 2.01
CA ASN A 118 14.87 -20.52 1.16
C ASN A 118 16.32 -20.92 1.46
N GLY A 119 16.70 -20.90 2.74
CA GLY A 119 18.03 -21.27 3.18
C GLY A 119 18.40 -22.71 2.81
N ALA A 120 17.46 -23.65 2.87
CA ALA A 120 17.68 -25.04 2.51
C ALA A 120 17.86 -25.23 0.99
N LEU A 121 17.01 -24.60 0.19
CA LEU A 121 17.10 -24.60 -1.27
C LEU A 121 18.43 -24.02 -1.75
N ILE A 122 18.91 -22.96 -1.11
CA ILE A 122 20.18 -22.32 -1.45
C ILE A 122 21.38 -23.14 -0.94
N ALA A 123 21.38 -23.56 0.32
CA ALA A 123 22.52 -24.21 0.95
C ALA A 123 22.71 -25.68 0.54
N TYR A 124 21.61 -26.41 0.35
CA TYR A 124 21.62 -27.84 0.01
C TYR A 124 21.17 -28.09 -1.41
N GLY A 125 20.10 -27.43 -1.86
CA GLY A 125 19.61 -27.51 -3.24
C GLY A 125 20.54 -26.83 -4.26
N LYS A 126 21.47 -25.99 -3.79
CA LYS A 126 22.40 -25.19 -4.62
C LYS A 126 21.69 -24.29 -5.64
N LEU A 127 20.44 -23.90 -5.34
CA LEU A 127 19.75 -22.91 -6.17
C LEU A 127 20.41 -21.54 -5.99
N PRO A 128 20.51 -20.73 -7.06
CA PRO A 128 20.86 -19.32 -6.92
C PRO A 128 19.90 -18.61 -5.96
N PRO A 129 20.40 -17.76 -5.04
CA PRO A 129 19.57 -17.05 -4.04
C PRO A 129 18.35 -16.32 -4.61
N PHE A 130 18.54 -15.63 -5.73
CA PHE A 130 17.48 -14.92 -6.43
C PHE A 130 16.33 -15.86 -6.83
N ILE A 131 16.64 -17.04 -7.41
CA ILE A 131 15.62 -17.98 -7.88
C ILE A 131 14.84 -18.58 -6.71
N ALA A 132 15.53 -19.02 -5.66
CA ALA A 132 14.89 -19.61 -4.49
C ALA A 132 13.91 -18.63 -3.82
N THR A 133 14.34 -17.37 -3.68
CA THR A 133 13.56 -16.35 -2.99
C THR A 133 12.48 -15.75 -3.88
N LEU A 134 12.67 -15.69 -5.20
CA LEU A 134 11.59 -15.38 -6.15
C LEU A 134 10.49 -16.46 -6.13
N ALA A 135 10.87 -17.75 -6.06
CA ALA A 135 9.88 -18.82 -5.93
C ALA A 135 9.09 -18.70 -4.61
N MET A 136 9.78 -18.41 -3.50
CA MET A 136 9.13 -18.15 -2.22
C MET A 136 8.29 -16.87 -2.23
N LEU A 137 8.66 -15.87 -3.04
CA LEU A 137 7.84 -14.67 -3.24
C LEU A 137 6.45 -15.09 -3.72
N SER A 138 6.39 -15.85 -4.82
CA SER A 138 5.15 -16.36 -5.41
C SER A 138 4.38 -17.30 -4.47
N VAL A 139 5.07 -18.21 -3.78
CA VAL A 139 4.44 -19.13 -2.80
C VAL A 139 3.85 -18.34 -1.63
N GLY A 140 4.60 -17.39 -1.05
CA GLY A 140 4.13 -16.57 0.05
C GLY A 140 2.89 -15.75 -0.32
N ARG A 141 2.91 -15.11 -1.51
CA ARG A 141 1.77 -14.34 -2.01
C ARG A 141 0.55 -15.22 -2.27
N GLY A 142 0.75 -16.35 -2.97
CA GLY A 142 -0.32 -17.29 -3.27
C GLY A 142 -0.94 -17.90 -2.02
N LEU A 143 -0.14 -18.31 -1.03
CA LEU A 143 -0.65 -18.82 0.24
C LEU A 143 -1.40 -17.76 1.04
N SER A 144 -0.97 -16.48 0.98
CA SER A 144 -1.70 -15.39 1.63
C SER A 144 -3.10 -15.27 1.04
N LEU A 145 -3.24 -15.28 -0.29
CA LEU A 145 -4.53 -15.23 -0.99
C LEU A 145 -5.38 -16.48 -0.73
N VAL A 146 -4.79 -17.67 -0.67
CA VAL A 146 -5.52 -18.91 -0.39
C VAL A 146 -6.08 -18.92 1.03
N ILE A 147 -5.28 -18.50 2.02
CA ILE A 147 -5.73 -18.48 3.43
C ILE A 147 -6.79 -17.40 3.65
N SER A 148 -6.69 -16.28 2.93
CA SER A 148 -7.61 -15.15 3.09
C SER A 148 -8.80 -15.19 2.14
N GLU A 149 -8.89 -16.20 1.28
CA GLU A 149 -9.89 -16.29 0.20
C GLU A 149 -9.92 -15.02 -0.67
N GLY A 150 -8.75 -14.37 -0.85
CA GLY A 150 -8.61 -13.12 -1.58
C GLY A 150 -9.02 -11.85 -0.82
N SER A 151 -9.68 -11.98 0.33
CA SER A 151 -10.19 -10.85 1.12
C SER A 151 -9.28 -10.48 2.30
N PRO A 152 -9.27 -9.21 2.78
CA PRO A 152 -8.62 -8.83 4.03
C PRO A 152 -9.26 -9.54 5.24
N ILE A 153 -8.46 -9.77 6.30
CA ILE A 153 -8.94 -10.33 7.57
C ILE A 153 -8.68 -9.34 8.69
N ALA A 154 -9.74 -8.85 9.34
CA ALA A 154 -9.65 -7.95 10.49
C ALA A 154 -8.87 -8.58 11.66
N LEU A 155 -8.15 -7.76 12.42
CA LEU A 155 -7.42 -8.18 13.61
C LEU A 155 -8.20 -7.84 14.89
N PRO A 156 -8.07 -8.67 15.95
CA PRO A 156 -8.63 -8.30 17.25
C PRO A 156 -7.88 -7.12 17.86
N ASP A 157 -8.57 -6.30 18.66
CA ASP A 157 -8.03 -5.10 19.32
C ASP A 157 -6.68 -5.32 20.03
N SER A 158 -6.52 -6.48 20.66
CA SER A 158 -5.28 -6.83 21.37
C SER A 158 -4.05 -6.91 20.47
N VAL A 159 -4.22 -7.22 19.18
CA VAL A 159 -3.16 -7.13 18.17
C VAL A 159 -3.10 -5.73 17.58
N ALA A 160 -4.25 -5.13 17.24
CA ALA A 160 -4.32 -3.77 16.68
C ALA A 160 -3.64 -2.72 17.59
N ALA A 161 -3.70 -2.91 18.91
CA ALA A 161 -3.01 -2.06 19.89
C ALA A 161 -1.48 -1.99 19.69
N LEU A 162 -0.86 -3.00 19.06
CA LEU A 162 0.57 -2.99 18.71
C LEU A 162 0.88 -2.02 17.56
N GLY A 163 -0.12 -1.58 16.80
CA GLY A 163 -0.01 -0.55 15.76
C GLY A 163 -0.11 0.87 16.31
N GLY A 164 -0.64 1.05 17.52
CA GLY A 164 -0.89 2.35 18.15
C GLY A 164 0.32 2.95 18.88
N SER A 165 0.04 3.79 19.89
CA SER A 165 1.05 4.47 20.69
C SER A 165 0.94 4.16 22.19
N ILE A 166 2.08 4.08 22.87
CA ILE A 166 2.16 3.95 24.33
C ILE A 166 2.06 5.35 24.94
N GLY A 167 1.07 5.53 25.82
CA GLY A 167 0.86 6.79 26.52
C GLY A 167 0.46 7.97 25.63
N GLY A 168 0.02 7.71 24.40
CA GLY A 168 -0.46 8.74 23.45
C GLY A 168 0.62 9.44 22.63
N TRP A 169 1.92 9.17 22.86
CA TRP A 169 3.00 9.91 22.19
C TRP A 169 4.13 9.06 21.63
N LEU A 170 4.29 7.80 22.07
CA LEU A 170 5.37 6.93 21.60
C LEU A 170 4.82 5.77 20.75
N PRO A 171 4.96 5.81 19.41
CA PRO A 171 4.48 4.74 18.55
C PRO A 171 5.16 3.40 18.84
N VAL A 172 4.37 2.35 19.07
CA VAL A 172 4.87 0.98 19.27
C VAL A 172 5.69 0.49 18.07
N PRO A 173 5.32 0.75 16.80
CA PRO A 173 6.15 0.38 15.64
C PRO A 173 7.58 0.90 15.71
N VAL A 174 7.78 2.14 16.17
CA VAL A 174 9.10 2.76 16.33
C VAL A 174 9.92 2.05 17.41
N LEU A 175 9.28 1.66 18.52
CA LEU A 175 9.93 0.91 19.59
C LEU A 175 10.37 -0.47 19.11
N ILE A 176 9.51 -1.19 18.37
CA ILE A 176 9.86 -2.49 17.78
C ILE A 176 11.02 -2.32 16.80
N MET A 177 10.99 -1.30 15.93
CA MET A 177 12.10 -0.98 15.04
C MET A 177 13.43 -0.80 15.80
N VAL A 178 13.43 -0.02 16.89
CA VAL A 178 14.63 0.20 17.71
C VAL A 178 15.12 -1.11 18.33
N VAL A 179 14.23 -1.91 18.91
CA VAL A 179 14.58 -3.23 19.50
C VAL A 179 15.16 -4.15 18.44
N MET A 180 14.53 -4.27 17.28
CA MET A 180 14.99 -5.12 16.17
C MET A 180 16.34 -4.62 15.61
N GLY A 181 16.56 -3.31 15.54
CA GLY A 181 17.84 -2.73 15.17
C GLY A 181 18.95 -3.06 16.17
N LEU A 182 18.65 -3.01 17.47
CA LEU A 182 19.59 -3.42 18.53
C LEU A 182 19.91 -4.92 18.47
N VAL A 183 18.90 -5.77 18.27
CA VAL A 183 19.06 -7.21 18.07
C VAL A 183 19.99 -7.47 16.88
N THR A 184 19.75 -6.81 15.75
CA THR A 184 20.61 -6.90 14.55
C THR A 184 22.03 -6.47 14.84
N ALA A 185 22.22 -5.35 15.55
CA ALA A 185 23.55 -4.87 15.91
C ALA A 185 24.30 -5.87 16.81
N VAL A 186 23.61 -6.49 17.77
CA VAL A 186 24.18 -7.52 18.65
C VAL A 186 24.53 -8.77 17.85
N ILE A 187 23.63 -9.27 17.00
CA ILE A 187 23.89 -10.44 16.15
C ILE A 187 25.13 -10.19 15.29
N LEU A 188 25.21 -9.06 14.57
CA LEU A 188 26.33 -8.76 13.68
C LEU A 188 27.66 -8.56 14.43
N ARG A 189 27.67 -7.86 15.56
CA ARG A 189 28.92 -7.45 16.24
C ARG A 189 29.40 -8.42 17.31
N ARG A 190 28.49 -9.14 17.97
CA ARG A 190 28.79 -9.88 19.21
C ARG A 190 28.66 -11.40 19.05
N THR A 191 28.05 -11.92 17.99
CA THR A 191 27.84 -13.37 17.84
C THR A 191 28.84 -14.03 16.88
N PHE A 192 28.94 -15.36 16.97
CA PHE A 192 29.66 -16.17 15.97
C PHE A 192 28.98 -16.09 14.60
N THR A 193 27.65 -16.18 14.57
CA THR A 193 26.84 -16.11 13.35
C THR A 193 27.12 -14.83 12.55
N GLY A 194 27.16 -13.67 13.23
CA GLY A 194 27.51 -12.39 12.59
C GLY A 194 28.89 -12.41 11.93
N ARG A 195 29.93 -12.84 12.65
CA ARG A 195 31.29 -12.98 12.08
C ARG A 195 31.34 -13.96 10.92
N ALA A 196 30.59 -15.05 10.99
CA ALA A 196 30.47 -16.02 9.90
C ALA A 196 29.79 -15.42 8.66
N MET A 197 28.76 -14.59 8.82
CA MET A 197 28.11 -13.87 7.70
C MET A 197 29.14 -13.03 6.92
N TYR A 198 29.93 -12.20 7.61
CA TYR A 198 30.97 -11.38 6.96
C TYR A 198 32.04 -12.23 6.26
N ALA A 199 32.48 -13.33 6.89
CA ALA A 199 33.47 -14.23 6.30
C ALA A 199 32.93 -14.92 5.03
N ILE A 200 31.68 -15.39 5.06
CA ILE A 200 31.02 -16.02 3.92
C ILE A 200 30.88 -15.02 2.77
N GLY A 201 30.41 -13.80 3.03
CA GLY A 201 30.25 -12.79 1.99
C GLY A 201 31.57 -12.24 1.43
N GLY A 202 32.65 -12.30 2.20
CA GLY A 202 33.98 -11.94 1.69
C GLY A 202 34.55 -13.00 0.73
N ASN A 203 34.47 -14.27 1.12
CA ASN A 203 34.81 -15.41 0.26
C ASN A 203 34.25 -16.71 0.85
N GLU A 204 33.19 -17.23 0.24
CA GLU A 204 32.49 -18.44 0.72
C GLU A 204 33.40 -19.68 0.77
N GLU A 205 34.28 -19.83 -0.21
CA GLU A 205 35.20 -20.96 -0.30
C GLU A 205 36.25 -20.90 0.82
N ALA A 206 36.85 -19.71 1.04
CA ALA A 206 37.81 -19.51 2.12
C ALA A 206 37.15 -19.69 3.50
N ALA A 207 35.91 -19.25 3.68
CA ALA A 207 35.15 -19.46 4.91
C ALA A 207 34.95 -20.96 5.18
N ARG A 208 34.60 -21.74 4.14
CA ARG A 208 34.45 -23.20 4.25
C ARG A 208 35.76 -23.89 4.62
N LEU A 209 36.85 -23.53 3.94
CA LEU A 209 38.19 -24.08 4.22
C LEU A 209 38.70 -23.68 5.61
N SER A 210 38.24 -22.55 6.15
CA SER A 210 38.53 -22.09 7.52
C SER A 210 37.64 -22.76 8.59
N GLY A 211 36.87 -23.79 8.23
CA GLY A 211 36.06 -24.59 9.17
C GLY A 211 34.67 -24.03 9.47
N ILE A 212 34.24 -22.94 8.81
CA ILE A 212 32.87 -22.43 8.96
C ILE A 212 31.92 -23.38 8.25
N ARG A 213 30.88 -23.84 8.96
CA ARG A 213 29.81 -24.68 8.38
C ARG A 213 28.86 -23.82 7.54
N VAL A 214 29.33 -23.35 6.39
CA VAL A 214 28.65 -22.40 5.50
C VAL A 214 27.19 -22.78 5.27
N LYS A 215 26.90 -24.05 4.96
CA LYS A 215 25.53 -24.52 4.72
C LYS A 215 24.61 -24.22 5.89
N ARG A 216 25.00 -24.59 7.12
CA ARG A 216 24.21 -24.35 8.34
C ARG A 216 24.05 -22.87 8.64
N GLN A 217 25.08 -22.07 8.36
CA GLN A 217 25.01 -20.62 8.53
C GLN A 217 24.00 -20.01 7.56
N LYS A 218 23.98 -20.45 6.29
CA LYS A 218 22.98 -20.00 5.30
C LYS A 218 21.54 -20.29 5.76
N LEU A 219 21.23 -21.47 6.32
CA LEU A 219 19.89 -21.69 6.90
C LEU A 219 19.55 -20.67 7.99
N GLY A 220 20.45 -20.45 8.95
CA GLY A 220 20.23 -19.48 10.02
C GLY A 220 20.06 -18.05 9.51
N ILE A 221 20.79 -17.67 8.46
CA ILE A 221 20.71 -16.34 7.85
C ILE A 221 19.33 -16.10 7.23
N TYR A 222 18.84 -17.03 6.39
CA TYR A 222 17.53 -16.89 5.78
C TYR A 222 16.38 -17.08 6.78
N ALA A 223 16.55 -17.93 7.81
CA ALA A 223 15.59 -18.04 8.91
C ALA A 223 15.44 -16.72 9.68
N LEU A 224 16.55 -16.01 9.96
CA LEU A 224 16.52 -14.68 10.56
C LEU A 224 15.84 -13.66 9.64
N SER A 225 16.12 -13.70 8.33
CA SER A 225 15.43 -12.86 7.34
C SER A 225 13.91 -13.05 7.42
N GLY A 226 13.45 -14.30 7.39
CA GLY A 226 12.04 -14.65 7.48
C GLY A 226 11.39 -14.29 8.82
N LEU A 227 12.12 -14.41 9.94
CA LEU A 227 11.65 -13.96 11.26
C LEU A 227 11.44 -12.44 11.30
N PHE A 228 12.38 -11.67 10.75
CA PHE A 228 12.26 -10.21 10.67
C PHE A 228 11.12 -9.81 9.73
N ALA A 229 10.93 -10.53 8.62
CA ALA A 229 9.77 -10.37 7.74
C ALA A 229 8.45 -10.62 8.47
N ALA A 230 8.35 -11.68 9.28
CA ALA A 230 7.16 -11.93 10.09
C ALA A 230 6.88 -10.79 11.08
N VAL A 231 7.90 -10.30 11.80
CA VAL A 231 7.73 -9.17 12.73
C VAL A 231 7.28 -7.91 11.99
N ALA A 232 7.87 -7.61 10.83
CA ALA A 232 7.43 -6.48 10.01
C ALA A 232 5.97 -6.62 9.53
N GLY A 233 5.57 -7.83 9.12
CA GLY A 233 4.19 -8.14 8.76
C GLY A 233 3.22 -7.94 9.91
N VAL A 234 3.58 -8.37 11.13
CA VAL A 234 2.77 -8.12 12.33
C VAL A 234 2.64 -6.62 12.61
N ILE A 235 3.73 -5.85 12.50
CA ILE A 235 3.66 -4.39 12.66
C ILE A 235 2.71 -3.78 11.64
N LEU A 236 2.84 -4.18 10.37
CA LEU A 236 2.02 -3.67 9.27
C LEU A 236 0.53 -3.96 9.49
N ALA A 237 0.19 -5.21 9.78
CA ALA A 237 -1.18 -5.61 10.01
C ALA A 237 -1.76 -4.95 11.27
N SER A 238 -0.98 -4.87 12.36
CA SER A 238 -1.43 -4.20 13.59
C SER A 238 -1.69 -2.71 13.36
N ARG A 239 -0.85 -2.05 12.55
CA ARG A 239 -1.01 -0.64 12.18
C ARG A 239 -2.33 -0.39 11.41
N LEU A 240 -2.73 -1.35 10.58
CA LEU A 240 -3.95 -1.30 9.79
C LEU A 240 -5.14 -1.96 10.48
N ALA A 241 -4.99 -2.54 11.67
CA ALA A 241 -6.01 -3.40 12.29
C ALA A 241 -6.58 -4.51 11.36
N SER A 242 -5.88 -4.83 10.27
CA SER A 242 -6.34 -5.74 9.21
C SER A 242 -5.12 -6.35 8.52
N ALA A 243 -5.20 -7.64 8.21
CA ALA A 243 -4.20 -8.35 7.44
C ALA A 243 -4.63 -8.43 5.97
N GLN A 244 -3.97 -7.65 5.12
CA GLN A 244 -4.23 -7.65 3.69
C GLN A 244 -3.34 -8.66 2.96
N PRO A 245 -3.89 -9.60 2.17
CA PRO A 245 -3.10 -10.63 1.48
C PRO A 245 -2.16 -10.05 0.42
N GLN A 246 -2.44 -8.84 -0.05
CA GLN A 246 -1.66 -8.11 -1.06
C GLN A 246 -0.68 -7.09 -0.45
N ALA A 247 -0.65 -6.94 0.88
CA ALA A 247 0.24 -6.00 1.56
C ALA A 247 1.74 -6.21 1.26
N ALA A 248 2.54 -5.18 1.56
CA ALA A 248 4.00 -5.16 1.45
C ALA A 248 4.53 -5.53 0.05
N GLN A 249 3.77 -5.23 -1.01
CA GLN A 249 4.23 -5.42 -2.38
C GLN A 249 5.34 -4.41 -2.71
N GLY A 250 6.45 -4.90 -3.26
CA GLY A 250 7.61 -4.04 -3.59
C GLY A 250 8.46 -3.65 -2.38
N TYR A 251 8.03 -3.94 -1.15
CA TYR A 251 8.79 -3.62 0.07
C TYR A 251 10.11 -4.38 0.13
N GLU A 252 10.23 -5.52 -0.56
CA GLU A 252 11.49 -6.23 -0.76
C GLU A 252 12.54 -5.37 -1.49
N LEU A 253 12.13 -4.57 -2.48
CA LEU A 253 13.03 -3.68 -3.22
C LEU A 253 13.42 -2.48 -2.35
N ASP A 254 12.46 -1.93 -1.59
CA ASP A 254 12.72 -0.85 -0.63
C ASP A 254 13.68 -1.29 0.49
N ALA A 255 13.52 -2.51 1.01
CA ALA A 255 14.38 -3.07 2.03
C ALA A 255 15.81 -3.25 1.49
N ILE A 256 15.98 -3.78 0.28
CA ILE A 256 17.30 -3.89 -0.38
C ILE A 256 17.90 -2.49 -0.60
N ALA A 257 17.10 -1.55 -1.10
CA ALA A 257 17.52 -0.18 -1.32
C ALA A 257 17.99 0.50 -0.03
N ALA A 258 17.24 0.38 1.07
CA ALA A 258 17.62 0.88 2.39
C ALA A 258 18.97 0.33 2.84
N VAL A 259 19.19 -0.99 2.69
CA VAL A 259 20.45 -1.63 3.06
C VAL A 259 21.62 -1.12 2.20
N VAL A 260 21.41 -0.93 0.90
CA VAL A 260 22.46 -0.46 -0.03
C VAL A 260 22.76 1.03 0.15
N ILE A 261 21.75 1.89 0.27
CA ILE A 261 21.90 3.31 0.61
C ILE A 261 22.62 3.46 1.97
N GLY A 262 22.31 2.56 2.92
CA GLY A 262 22.98 2.43 4.20
C GLY A 262 24.45 2.01 4.13
N GLY A 263 24.97 1.67 2.95
CA GLY A 263 26.38 1.38 2.69
C GLY A 263 26.76 -0.09 2.77
N ALA A 264 25.80 -1.01 2.75
CA ALA A 264 26.08 -2.43 2.62
C ALA A 264 26.40 -2.81 1.16
N SER A 265 27.07 -3.95 0.99
CA SER A 265 27.55 -4.43 -0.30
C SER A 265 26.70 -5.57 -0.83
N LEU A 266 26.11 -5.42 -2.01
CA LEU A 266 25.45 -6.53 -2.72
C LEU A 266 26.41 -7.69 -3.05
N ALA A 267 27.72 -7.42 -3.14
CA ALA A 267 28.73 -8.46 -3.30
C ALA A 267 29.05 -9.23 -2.01
N GLY A 268 28.48 -8.84 -0.86
CA GLY A 268 28.78 -9.43 0.44
C GLY A 268 29.93 -8.75 1.19
N GLY A 269 30.11 -9.17 2.45
CA GLY A 269 31.25 -8.84 3.32
C GLY A 269 31.23 -7.45 3.96
N VAL A 270 30.26 -6.59 3.63
CA VAL A 270 30.15 -5.20 4.16
C VAL A 270 28.70 -4.85 4.43
N GLY A 271 28.43 -4.26 5.59
CA GLY A 271 27.11 -3.78 6.00
C GLY A 271 27.04 -3.60 7.51
N THR A 272 26.15 -2.74 8.01
CA THR A 272 25.94 -2.55 9.47
C THR A 272 24.48 -2.24 9.76
N ALA A 273 23.98 -2.67 10.93
CA ALA A 273 22.62 -2.36 11.37
C ALA A 273 22.34 -0.84 11.39
N PHE A 274 23.31 -0.04 11.86
CA PHE A 274 23.16 1.42 11.90
C PHE A 274 23.04 2.02 10.49
N GLY A 275 23.88 1.58 9.55
CA GLY A 275 23.80 2.00 8.15
C GLY A 275 22.43 1.70 7.55
N THR A 276 21.93 0.48 7.76
CA THR A 276 20.59 0.05 7.32
C THR A 276 19.48 0.94 7.88
N LEU A 277 19.52 1.28 9.16
CA LEU A 277 18.54 2.18 9.78
C LEU A 277 18.56 3.57 9.11
N ILE A 278 19.74 4.13 8.87
CA ILE A 278 19.88 5.43 8.19
C ILE A 278 19.34 5.35 6.76
N GLY A 279 19.60 4.26 6.04
CA GLY A 279 19.05 4.06 4.70
C GLY A 279 17.52 3.97 4.67
N ALA A 280 16.92 3.26 5.62
CA ALA A 280 15.46 3.20 5.76
C ALA A 280 14.86 4.57 6.11
N LEU A 281 15.51 5.33 7.00
CA LEU A 281 15.10 6.70 7.33
C LEU A 281 15.21 7.66 6.15
N ILE A 282 16.22 7.51 5.27
CA ILE A 282 16.32 8.32 4.05
C ILE A 282 15.10 8.08 3.15
N LEU A 283 14.71 6.82 2.94
CA LEU A 283 13.54 6.49 2.12
C LEU A 283 12.25 7.00 2.76
N ALA A 284 12.07 6.85 4.08
CA ALA A 284 10.90 7.33 4.80
C ALA A 284 10.79 8.87 4.76
N VAL A 285 11.89 9.59 5.04
CA VAL A 285 11.92 11.06 4.94
C VAL A 285 11.63 11.52 3.52
N LEU A 286 12.14 10.82 2.50
CA LEU A 286 11.89 11.17 1.11
C LEU A 286 10.41 11.00 0.74
N ARG A 287 9.80 9.86 1.09
CA ARG A 287 8.36 9.59 0.86
C ARG A 287 7.48 10.60 1.59
N ASN A 288 7.71 10.78 2.89
CA ASN A 288 6.96 11.75 3.70
C ASN A 288 7.13 13.17 3.17
N GLY A 289 8.36 13.60 2.87
CA GLY A 289 8.61 14.93 2.32
C GLY A 289 7.91 15.18 0.98
N LEU A 290 7.93 14.20 0.07
CA LEU A 290 7.23 14.31 -1.21
C LEU A 290 5.70 14.30 -1.04
N ASN A 291 5.18 13.52 -0.10
CA ASN A 291 3.76 13.52 0.25
C ASN A 291 3.31 14.88 0.82
N LEU A 292 4.09 15.49 1.72
CA LEU A 292 3.81 16.82 2.29
C LEU A 292 3.82 17.93 1.24
N LEU A 293 4.56 17.73 0.15
CA LEU A 293 4.64 18.63 -1.00
C LEU A 293 3.60 18.27 -2.07
N SER A 294 2.66 17.39 -1.75
CA SER A 294 1.55 16.95 -2.62
C SER A 294 2.01 16.40 -3.97
N VAL A 295 3.21 15.81 -4.02
CA VAL A 295 3.73 15.16 -5.23
C VAL A 295 2.98 13.86 -5.44
N SER A 296 2.47 13.61 -6.66
CA SER A 296 1.72 12.38 -6.94
C SER A 296 2.57 11.12 -6.74
N ALA A 297 1.93 10.02 -6.32
CA ALA A 297 2.60 8.76 -6.04
C ALA A 297 3.44 8.23 -7.22
N PHE A 298 2.96 8.42 -8.46
CA PHE A 298 3.69 8.06 -9.68
C PHE A 298 5.05 8.76 -9.78
N TRP A 299 5.11 10.07 -9.50
CA TRP A 299 6.39 10.81 -9.51
C TRP A 299 7.28 10.44 -8.33
N GLN A 300 6.69 10.08 -7.18
CA GLN A 300 7.46 9.59 -6.03
C GLN A 300 8.22 8.32 -6.39
N GLN A 301 7.58 7.36 -7.07
CA GLN A 301 8.24 6.13 -7.53
C GLN A 301 9.45 6.43 -8.44
N VAL A 302 9.30 7.38 -9.36
CA VAL A 302 10.40 7.82 -10.25
C VAL A 302 11.55 8.42 -9.44
N VAL A 303 11.26 9.35 -8.53
CA VAL A 303 12.27 10.01 -7.69
C VAL A 303 13.01 9.00 -6.82
N ILE A 304 12.29 8.10 -6.16
CA ILE A 304 12.87 7.04 -5.31
C ILE A 304 13.75 6.11 -6.16
N GLY A 305 13.29 5.67 -7.33
CA GLY A 305 14.06 4.83 -8.24
C GLY A 305 15.36 5.50 -8.70
N VAL A 306 15.31 6.79 -9.05
CA VAL A 306 16.50 7.58 -9.41
C VAL A 306 17.47 7.69 -8.23
N VAL A 307 16.98 7.98 -7.02
CA VAL A 307 17.81 8.08 -5.80
C VAL A 307 18.52 6.76 -5.52
N ILE A 308 17.83 5.63 -5.65
CA ILE A 308 18.40 4.29 -5.48
C ILE A 308 19.47 4.01 -6.55
N ALA A 309 19.15 4.24 -7.82
CA ALA A 309 20.07 4.01 -8.94
C ALA A 309 21.36 4.84 -8.77
N LEU A 310 21.23 6.11 -8.38
CA LEU A 310 22.36 6.97 -8.06
C LEU A 310 23.17 6.41 -6.88
N ALA A 311 22.53 6.03 -5.78
CA ALA A 311 23.23 5.47 -4.61
C ALA A 311 24.06 4.22 -4.99
N VAL A 312 23.50 3.32 -5.79
CA VAL A 312 24.17 2.11 -6.28
C VAL A 312 25.32 2.45 -7.25
N LEU A 313 25.08 3.37 -8.19
CA LEU A 313 26.10 3.81 -9.15
C LEU A 313 27.30 4.41 -8.41
N PHE A 314 27.05 5.24 -7.41
CA PHE A 314 28.10 5.84 -6.60
C PHE A 314 28.89 4.81 -5.80
N ASP A 315 28.24 3.79 -5.22
CA ASP A 315 28.94 2.70 -4.54
C ASP A 315 29.85 1.93 -5.52
N THR A 316 29.35 1.66 -6.73
CA THR A 316 30.10 0.98 -7.78
C THR A 316 31.34 1.78 -8.22
N LEU A 317 31.20 3.10 -8.42
CA LEU A 317 32.29 4.00 -8.79
C LEU A 317 33.33 4.16 -7.67
N ARG A 318 32.88 4.22 -6.41
CA ARG A 318 33.75 4.26 -5.22
C ARG A 318 34.66 3.04 -5.14
N ARG A 319 34.16 1.86 -5.51
CA ARG A 319 34.94 0.61 -5.51
C ARG A 319 35.98 0.56 -6.62
N ARG A 320 35.63 0.96 -7.85
CA ARG A 320 36.60 1.03 -8.96
C ARG A 320 37.78 1.94 -8.63
N SER A 321 37.51 3.06 -7.97
CA SER A 321 38.54 4.04 -7.57
C SER A 321 39.39 3.56 -6.38
N GLY A 322 38.87 2.66 -5.54
CA GLY A 322 39.61 2.05 -4.44
C GLY A 322 40.44 0.81 -4.83
N GLY A 323 40.10 0.15 -5.94
CA GLY A 323 40.81 -1.02 -6.47
C GLY A 323 42.03 -0.68 -7.35
N ALA A 324 42.14 0.55 -7.84
CA ALA A 324 43.27 1.01 -8.65
C ALA A 324 44.28 1.79 -7.78
N GLY A 325 45.07 1.08 -6.96
CA GLY A 325 46.01 1.76 -6.05
C GLY A 325 46.93 0.86 -5.24
N GLY A 326 47.45 -0.21 -5.84
CA GLY A 326 48.65 -0.88 -5.32
C GLY A 326 49.88 0.00 -5.56
N GLY A 327 50.10 0.99 -4.72
CA GLY A 327 51.22 1.92 -4.83
C GLY A 327 51.43 2.67 -3.52
N THR A 328 52.54 2.37 -2.85
CA THR A 328 53.00 2.95 -1.60
C THR A 328 53.04 4.48 -1.62
N GLY A 329 52.35 5.12 -0.67
CA GLY A 329 52.64 6.48 -0.21
C GLY A 329 51.67 7.59 -0.67
N ALA A 330 50.50 7.70 -0.04
CA ALA A 330 49.72 8.96 -0.02
C ALA A 330 48.57 8.93 1.02
N GLY A 331 48.90 9.02 2.31
CA GLY A 331 47.89 9.05 3.39
C GLY A 331 46.98 10.30 3.41
N ALA A 332 47.27 11.32 2.60
CA ALA A 332 46.54 12.60 2.60
C ALA A 332 45.58 12.80 1.40
N SER A 333 45.86 12.25 0.21
CA SER A 333 45.05 12.50 -1.00
C SER A 333 43.79 11.62 -1.09
N VAL A 334 43.82 10.42 -0.50
CA VAL A 334 42.67 9.49 -0.44
C VAL A 334 41.50 10.08 0.36
N SER A 335 41.78 10.97 1.32
CA SER A 335 40.76 11.63 2.15
C SER A 335 39.97 12.73 1.41
N ARG A 336 40.57 13.38 0.40
CA ARG A 336 39.90 14.43 -0.40
C ARG A 336 38.94 13.81 -1.43
N GLY A 337 39.32 12.69 -2.05
CA GLY A 337 38.46 11.97 -3.00
C GLY A 337 37.18 11.44 -2.36
N ARG A 338 37.25 10.88 -1.14
CA ARG A 338 36.07 10.44 -0.38
C ARG A 338 35.12 11.58 -0.04
N ARG A 339 35.64 12.76 0.33
CA ARG A 339 34.85 13.95 0.70
C ARG A 339 34.13 14.59 -0.48
N GLY A 340 34.78 14.69 -1.65
CA GLY A 340 34.13 15.24 -2.85
C GLY A 340 32.96 14.39 -3.33
N ILE A 341 33.05 13.06 -3.16
CA ILE A 341 32.03 12.11 -3.61
C ILE A 341 30.82 12.09 -2.68
N GLN A 342 31.00 12.21 -1.35
CA GLN A 342 29.87 12.32 -0.41
C GLN A 342 29.08 13.62 -0.62
N LEU A 343 29.77 14.72 -0.92
CA LEU A 343 29.13 15.99 -1.29
C LEU A 343 28.39 15.88 -2.62
N ALA A 344 28.87 15.08 -3.58
CA ALA A 344 28.18 14.82 -4.84
C ALA A 344 26.89 13.99 -4.67
N ILE A 345 26.86 13.01 -3.75
CA ILE A 345 25.63 12.25 -3.41
C ILE A 345 24.59 13.20 -2.80
N ALA A 346 24.99 13.98 -1.79
CA ALA A 346 24.10 14.95 -1.17
C ALA A 346 23.61 15.99 -2.18
N ALA A 347 24.48 16.48 -3.08
CA ALA A 347 24.12 17.42 -4.12
C ALA A 347 23.21 16.81 -5.20
N ALA A 348 23.40 15.55 -5.59
CA ALA A 348 22.57 14.88 -6.58
C ALA A 348 21.16 14.59 -6.05
N VAL A 349 21.06 14.10 -4.80
CA VAL A 349 19.77 13.94 -4.11
C VAL A 349 19.07 15.28 -3.96
N THR A 350 19.80 16.31 -3.54
CA THR A 350 19.25 17.68 -3.40
C THR A 350 18.81 18.25 -4.75
N ALA A 351 19.58 18.07 -5.82
CA ALA A 351 19.24 18.59 -7.15
C ALA A 351 18.06 17.88 -7.78
N VAL A 352 17.92 16.56 -7.58
CA VAL A 352 16.75 15.79 -8.04
C VAL A 352 15.51 16.20 -7.25
N VAL A 353 15.62 16.35 -5.93
CA VAL A 353 14.51 16.79 -5.07
C VAL A 353 14.08 18.22 -5.44
N VAL A 354 15.02 19.18 -5.46
CA VAL A 354 14.71 20.59 -5.77
C VAL A 354 14.25 20.76 -7.23
N GLY A 355 14.85 20.04 -8.17
CA GLY A 355 14.48 20.06 -9.58
C GLY A 355 13.10 19.48 -9.84
N ALA A 356 12.75 18.36 -9.20
CA ALA A 356 11.41 17.78 -9.28
C ALA A 356 10.36 18.73 -8.66
N LEU A 357 10.67 19.34 -7.52
CA LEU A 357 9.74 20.23 -6.82
C LEU A 357 9.45 21.55 -7.55
N SER A 358 10.41 22.05 -8.34
CA SER A 358 10.22 23.28 -9.13
C SER A 358 9.20 23.12 -10.26
N PHE A 359 8.90 21.88 -10.67
CA PHE A 359 7.94 21.55 -11.73
C PHE A 359 6.66 20.87 -11.21
N LEU A 360 6.69 20.31 -10.00
CA LEU A 360 5.65 19.42 -9.47
C LEU A 360 4.84 19.99 -8.29
N VAL A 361 5.28 21.10 -7.68
CA VAL A 361 4.51 21.75 -6.62
C VAL A 361 3.56 22.76 -7.27
N PRO A 362 2.23 22.52 -7.28
CA PRO A 362 1.29 23.53 -7.72
C PRO A 362 1.36 24.73 -6.78
N ASN A 363 1.40 25.93 -7.36
CA ASN A 363 1.44 27.20 -6.64
C ASN A 363 0.01 27.54 -6.20
N SER A 364 -0.57 26.84 -5.21
CA SER A 364 -1.89 27.18 -4.67
C SER A 364 -1.77 28.05 -3.42
N SER A 365 -1.78 29.36 -3.65
CA SER A 365 -2.09 30.36 -2.64
C SER A 365 -3.60 30.64 -2.69
N SER A 366 -4.42 29.76 -2.13
CA SER A 366 -5.82 30.10 -1.84
C SER A 366 -5.98 30.34 -0.33
N ASP A 367 -6.73 31.39 0.02
CA ASP A 367 -7.06 31.76 1.40
C ASP A 367 -8.26 30.94 1.96
N GLY A 368 -8.75 29.95 1.21
CA GLY A 368 -9.90 29.11 1.57
C GLY A 368 -9.53 27.89 2.42
N PRO A 369 -10.54 27.15 2.93
CA PRO A 369 -10.32 25.90 3.66
C PRO A 369 -9.43 24.93 2.88
N ARG A 370 -8.62 24.16 3.60
CA ARG A 370 -7.74 23.15 3.04
C ARG A 370 -8.36 21.78 3.26
N VAL A 371 -8.76 21.12 2.18
CA VAL A 371 -9.41 19.79 2.24
C VAL A 371 -8.45 18.75 1.68
N GLY A 372 -8.20 17.68 2.43
CA GLY A 372 -7.46 16.51 1.94
C GLY A 372 -8.42 15.50 1.30
N MET A 373 -8.06 14.91 0.17
CA MET A 373 -8.81 13.79 -0.43
C MET A 373 -7.88 12.62 -0.69
N SER A 374 -8.09 11.51 0.01
CA SER A 374 -7.36 10.27 -0.24
C SER A 374 -8.27 9.28 -0.95
N VAL A 375 -7.88 8.91 -2.18
CA VAL A 375 -8.62 7.96 -3.02
C VAL A 375 -7.90 6.62 -3.06
N SER A 376 -8.67 5.53 -3.17
CA SER A 376 -8.13 4.17 -3.19
C SER A 376 -7.17 3.95 -4.36
N THR A 377 -7.54 4.36 -5.56
CA THR A 377 -6.73 4.21 -6.77
C THR A 377 -7.13 5.22 -7.84
N LEU A 378 -6.17 5.73 -8.61
CA LEU A 378 -6.44 6.50 -9.83
C LEU A 378 -6.23 5.69 -11.12
N ASN A 379 -6.08 4.37 -11.00
CA ASN A 379 -5.98 3.47 -12.16
C ASN A 379 -7.35 3.04 -12.70
N ASN A 380 -8.44 3.33 -11.97
CA ASN A 380 -9.82 3.02 -12.37
C ASN A 380 -10.53 4.31 -12.82
N PRO A 381 -11.19 4.33 -14.01
CA PRO A 381 -11.96 5.46 -14.50
C PRO A 381 -13.01 6.01 -13.54
N PHE A 382 -13.64 5.16 -12.72
CA PHE A 382 -14.64 5.58 -11.73
C PHE A 382 -14.05 6.57 -10.72
N PHE A 383 -12.90 6.24 -10.13
CA PHE A 383 -12.25 7.11 -9.15
C PHE A 383 -11.57 8.34 -9.79
N ILE A 384 -11.21 8.27 -11.07
CA ILE A 384 -10.78 9.43 -11.86
C ILE A 384 -11.94 10.43 -11.97
N GLN A 385 -13.13 9.97 -12.36
CA GLN A 385 -14.32 10.83 -12.46
C GLN A 385 -14.72 11.40 -11.10
N MET A 386 -14.66 10.60 -10.03
CA MET A 386 -14.90 11.07 -8.67
C MET A 386 -13.92 12.17 -8.25
N ARG A 387 -12.63 12.00 -8.56
CA ARG A 387 -11.59 13.02 -8.30
C ARG A 387 -11.81 14.29 -9.12
N ASP A 388 -12.23 14.17 -10.38
CA ASP A 388 -12.51 15.31 -11.26
C ASP A 388 -13.75 16.08 -10.80
N GLY A 389 -14.81 15.38 -10.37
CA GLY A 389 -15.97 15.99 -9.76
C GLY A 389 -15.64 16.72 -8.45
N ALA A 390 -14.87 16.08 -7.57
CA ALA A 390 -14.37 16.69 -6.35
C ALA A 390 -13.54 17.96 -6.62
N GLN A 391 -12.64 17.93 -7.61
CA GLN A 391 -11.83 19.08 -8.00
C GLN A 391 -12.68 20.22 -8.54
N ALA A 392 -13.69 19.93 -9.37
CA ALA A 392 -14.58 20.93 -9.92
C ALA A 392 -15.36 21.68 -8.81
N GLU A 393 -15.88 20.96 -7.81
CA GLU A 393 -16.55 21.57 -6.64
C GLU A 393 -15.56 22.43 -5.83
N ALA A 394 -14.34 21.95 -5.61
CA ALA A 394 -13.32 22.70 -4.88
C ALA A 394 -12.93 24.00 -5.58
N ASP A 395 -12.76 23.97 -6.91
CA ASP A 395 -12.44 25.13 -7.73
C ASP A 395 -13.59 26.16 -7.71
N GLU A 396 -14.84 25.70 -7.77
CA GLU A 396 -16.04 26.55 -7.67
C GLU A 396 -16.16 27.20 -6.29
N ALA A 397 -15.88 26.46 -5.22
CA ALA A 397 -15.93 26.93 -3.84
C ALA A 397 -14.68 27.73 -3.41
N GLY A 398 -13.62 27.78 -4.22
CA GLY A 398 -12.36 28.45 -3.89
C GLY A 398 -11.56 27.75 -2.78
N VAL A 399 -11.68 26.42 -2.66
CA VAL A 399 -11.10 25.57 -1.62
C VAL A 399 -9.80 24.92 -2.11
N ASN A 400 -8.80 24.79 -1.24
CA ASN A 400 -7.57 24.09 -1.59
C ASN A 400 -7.74 22.57 -1.42
N LEU A 401 -8.10 21.87 -2.50
CA LEU A 401 -8.21 20.42 -2.50
C LEU A 401 -6.84 19.76 -2.77
N VAL A 402 -6.37 18.95 -1.81
CA VAL A 402 -5.16 18.15 -1.96
C VAL A 402 -5.55 16.69 -2.17
N VAL A 403 -5.49 16.23 -3.42
CA VAL A 403 -5.80 14.84 -3.76
C VAL A 403 -4.55 13.96 -3.70
N THR A 404 -4.65 12.80 -3.07
CA THR A 404 -3.61 11.77 -3.03
C THR A 404 -4.16 10.40 -3.45
N ASP A 405 -3.35 9.66 -4.21
CA ASP A 405 -3.66 8.33 -4.72
C ASP A 405 -2.98 7.24 -3.88
N ALA A 406 -3.76 6.36 -3.25
CA ALA A 406 -3.26 5.27 -2.42
C ALA A 406 -2.74 4.07 -3.23
N GLN A 407 -2.99 4.00 -4.54
CA GLN A 407 -2.54 2.93 -5.43
C GLN A 407 -2.93 1.51 -4.96
N ASP A 408 -4.12 1.38 -4.38
CA ASP A 408 -4.63 0.14 -3.78
C ASP A 408 -3.75 -0.38 -2.61
N ASP A 409 -2.91 0.46 -2.01
CA ASP A 409 -2.10 0.17 -0.83
C ASP A 409 -2.65 0.90 0.40
N ALA A 410 -3.25 0.17 1.33
CA ALA A 410 -3.82 0.78 2.53
C ALA A 410 -2.78 1.36 3.50
N SER A 411 -1.53 0.89 3.44
CA SER A 411 -0.43 1.46 4.23
C SER A 411 -0.07 2.84 3.71
N GLN A 412 -0.05 2.98 2.38
CA GLN A 412 0.11 4.26 1.70
C GLN A 412 -1.08 5.18 2.00
N GLN A 413 -2.31 4.66 2.00
CA GLN A 413 -3.48 5.44 2.40
C GLN A 413 -3.39 5.94 3.85
N ALA A 414 -3.01 5.06 4.77
CA ALA A 414 -2.80 5.44 6.17
C ALA A 414 -1.70 6.50 6.32
N ASP A 415 -0.64 6.45 5.51
CA ASP A 415 0.38 7.49 5.46
C ASP A 415 -0.18 8.83 4.97
N GLN A 416 -1.01 8.82 3.93
CA GLN A 416 -1.65 10.03 3.38
C GLN A 416 -2.56 10.71 4.39
N ILE A 417 -3.44 9.94 5.04
CA ILE A 417 -4.33 10.46 6.11
C ILE A 417 -3.51 11.07 7.24
N GLN A 418 -2.44 10.39 7.69
CA GLN A 418 -1.56 10.95 8.72
C GLN A 418 -0.82 12.22 8.30
N ASN A 419 -0.48 12.35 7.01
CA ASN A 419 0.09 13.59 6.49
C ASN A 419 -0.95 14.71 6.48
N PHE A 420 -2.21 14.44 6.09
CA PHE A 420 -3.29 15.43 6.17
C PHE A 420 -3.49 15.96 7.59
N ILE A 421 -3.50 15.06 8.57
CA ILE A 421 -3.55 15.43 9.99
C ILE A 421 -2.34 16.31 10.36
N SER A 422 -1.13 15.92 9.94
CA SER A 422 0.10 16.66 10.26
C SER A 422 0.16 18.05 9.63
N THR A 423 -0.44 18.22 8.46
CA THR A 423 -0.52 19.50 7.74
C THR A 423 -1.69 20.37 8.18
N GLY A 424 -2.55 19.88 9.09
CA GLY A 424 -3.70 20.59 9.60
C GLY A 424 -4.74 20.93 8.53
N VAL A 425 -5.19 19.95 7.74
CA VAL A 425 -6.36 20.14 6.87
C VAL A 425 -7.61 20.40 7.73
N ASP A 426 -8.54 21.20 7.22
CA ASP A 426 -9.78 21.58 7.93
C ASP A 426 -10.84 20.47 7.86
N ALA A 427 -10.79 19.64 6.82
CA ALA A 427 -11.59 18.43 6.66
C ALA A 427 -10.89 17.46 5.69
N MET A 428 -11.31 16.21 5.66
CA MET A 428 -10.84 15.27 4.64
C MET A 428 -11.91 14.35 4.09
N VAL A 429 -11.78 14.04 2.80
CA VAL A 429 -12.52 12.99 2.11
C VAL A 429 -11.64 11.75 2.04
N VAL A 430 -12.18 10.60 2.44
CA VAL A 430 -11.50 9.31 2.35
C VAL A 430 -12.38 8.36 1.56
N ASN A 431 -11.87 7.86 0.43
CA ASN A 431 -12.39 6.67 -0.24
C ASN A 431 -11.48 5.49 0.14
N PRO A 432 -11.88 4.65 1.11
CA PRO A 432 -11.03 3.58 1.65
C PRO A 432 -10.54 2.58 0.59
N VAL A 433 -9.25 2.25 0.64
CA VAL A 433 -8.72 1.03 -0.02
C VAL A 433 -9.40 -0.20 0.58
N ASP A 434 -9.56 -0.21 1.90
CA ASP A 434 -10.20 -1.27 2.69
C ASP A 434 -10.86 -0.62 3.92
N SER A 435 -12.11 -0.99 4.22
CA SER A 435 -12.92 -0.34 5.27
C SER A 435 -12.35 -0.52 6.67
N ASP A 436 -11.81 -1.71 6.96
CA ASP A 436 -11.21 -2.01 8.26
C ASP A 436 -9.85 -1.31 8.40
N ALA A 437 -9.02 -1.35 7.34
CA ALA A 437 -7.72 -0.69 7.34
C ALA A 437 -7.78 0.84 7.43
N ALA A 438 -8.88 1.45 6.98
CA ALA A 438 -9.11 2.88 7.12
C ALA A 438 -9.52 3.29 8.54
N GLY A 439 -10.00 2.36 9.38
CA GLY A 439 -10.46 2.65 10.74
C GLY A 439 -9.40 3.34 11.61
N PRO A 440 -8.24 2.72 11.87
CA PRO A 440 -7.18 3.32 12.68
C PRO A 440 -6.67 4.70 12.21
N PRO A 441 -6.37 4.94 10.92
CA PRO A 441 -5.95 6.27 10.48
C PRO A 441 -7.07 7.32 10.57
N VAL A 442 -8.33 6.97 10.31
CA VAL A 442 -9.48 7.88 10.49
C VAL A 442 -9.72 8.19 11.97
N GLY A 443 -9.59 7.20 12.86
CA GLY A 443 -9.59 7.43 14.31
C GLY A 443 -8.48 8.40 14.74
N GLY A 444 -7.32 8.39 14.06
CA GLY A 444 -6.28 9.41 14.22
C GLY A 444 -6.75 10.83 13.88
N ALA A 445 -7.54 10.98 12.81
CA ALA A 445 -8.14 12.25 12.42
C ALA A 445 -9.21 12.72 13.42
N ASN A 446 -10.04 11.80 13.91
CA ASN A 446 -11.02 12.10 14.96
C ASN A 446 -10.35 12.63 16.23
N ASN A 447 -9.22 12.05 16.65
CA ASN A 447 -8.45 12.52 17.81
C ASN A 447 -7.78 13.89 17.59
N ALA A 448 -7.66 14.33 16.34
CA ALA A 448 -7.15 15.65 15.97
C ALA A 448 -8.28 16.66 15.69
N ASP A 449 -9.54 16.28 15.98
CA ASP A 449 -10.75 17.08 15.72
C ASP A 449 -10.93 17.45 14.23
N ILE A 450 -10.44 16.61 13.31
CA ILE A 450 -10.60 16.81 11.86
C ILE A 450 -11.79 15.98 11.37
N PRO A 451 -12.85 16.59 10.81
CA PRO A 451 -13.99 15.86 10.28
C PRO A 451 -13.61 15.05 9.03
N VAL A 452 -14.11 13.81 8.98
CA VAL A 452 -13.86 12.86 7.88
C VAL A 452 -15.16 12.54 7.16
N ILE A 453 -15.13 12.68 5.83
CA ILE A 453 -16.19 12.30 4.91
C ILE A 453 -15.77 10.98 4.26
N ALA A 454 -16.52 9.90 4.52
CA ALA A 454 -16.33 8.66 3.77
C ALA A 454 -16.99 8.79 2.40
N ALA A 455 -16.30 8.37 1.35
CA ALA A 455 -16.79 8.42 -0.03
C ALA A 455 -16.76 7.04 -0.66
N ASP A 456 -17.87 6.64 -1.29
CA ASP A 456 -18.13 5.35 -1.95
C ASP A 456 -18.14 4.15 -0.99
N ARG A 457 -17.15 4.03 -0.09
CA ARG A 457 -17.07 2.97 0.92
C ARG A 457 -17.07 3.56 2.33
N GLY A 458 -17.74 2.86 3.24
CA GLY A 458 -17.70 3.15 4.67
C GLY A 458 -16.34 2.82 5.31
N VAL A 459 -16.15 3.33 6.52
CA VAL A 459 -14.99 3.07 7.39
C VAL A 459 -15.47 2.32 8.63
N THR A 460 -14.86 1.19 8.94
CA THR A 460 -15.21 0.38 10.13
C THR A 460 -14.54 0.95 11.38
N ASP A 461 -15.23 0.88 12.52
CA ASP A 461 -14.70 1.24 13.86
C ASP A 461 -14.10 2.66 13.99
N ALA A 462 -14.57 3.61 13.18
CA ALA A 462 -14.21 5.02 13.27
C ALA A 462 -15.42 5.95 13.06
N GLU A 463 -15.35 7.17 13.58
CA GLU A 463 -16.42 8.15 13.39
C GLU A 463 -16.21 8.92 12.09
N VAL A 464 -17.22 8.90 11.22
CA VAL A 464 -17.28 9.75 10.03
C VAL A 464 -18.39 10.78 10.21
N ALA A 465 -18.16 11.99 9.73
CA ALA A 465 -19.14 13.06 9.78
C ALA A 465 -20.34 12.72 8.88
N THR A 466 -20.06 12.15 7.70
CA THR A 466 -21.05 11.55 6.80
C THR A 466 -20.41 10.48 5.92
N LEU A 467 -21.24 9.59 5.38
CA LEU A 467 -20.91 8.69 4.27
C LEU A 467 -21.64 9.16 3.01
N VAL A 468 -20.90 9.47 1.97
CA VAL A 468 -21.43 9.73 0.62
C VAL A 468 -21.23 8.49 -0.22
N ALA A 469 -22.32 7.80 -0.59
CA ALA A 469 -22.26 6.55 -1.35
C ALA A 469 -23.39 6.50 -2.39
N SER A 470 -23.23 5.67 -3.42
CA SER A 470 -24.30 5.40 -4.39
C SER A 470 -25.47 4.70 -3.71
N ASP A 471 -26.70 5.04 -4.09
CA ASP A 471 -27.89 4.34 -3.60
C ASP A 471 -28.04 2.97 -4.27
N ASN A 472 -27.32 1.96 -3.77
CA ASN A 472 -27.35 0.62 -4.36
C ASN A 472 -28.71 -0.08 -4.19
N VAL A 473 -29.44 0.21 -3.11
CA VAL A 473 -30.76 -0.39 -2.87
C VAL A 473 -31.76 0.20 -3.85
N GLU A 474 -31.78 1.53 -4.00
CA GLU A 474 -32.62 2.15 -5.01
C GLU A 474 -32.22 1.74 -6.42
N GLY A 475 -30.92 1.62 -6.69
CA GLY A 475 -30.45 1.07 -7.97
C GLY A 475 -30.97 -0.33 -8.25
N GLY A 476 -31.03 -1.20 -7.25
CA GLY A 476 -31.65 -2.51 -7.37
C GLY A 476 -33.13 -2.40 -7.74
N ARG A 477 -33.90 -1.51 -7.09
CA ARG A 477 -35.31 -1.27 -7.42
C ARG A 477 -35.48 -0.75 -8.84
N LEU A 478 -34.63 0.20 -9.26
CA LEU A 478 -34.63 0.74 -10.62
C LEU A 478 -34.29 -0.32 -11.67
N ALA A 479 -33.35 -1.23 -11.38
CA ALA A 479 -33.08 -2.38 -12.24
C ALA A 479 -34.29 -3.31 -12.38
N ALA A 480 -35.00 -3.57 -11.27
CA ALA A 480 -36.22 -4.38 -11.31
C ALA A 480 -37.33 -3.70 -12.12
N GLN A 481 -37.51 -2.39 -11.96
CA GLN A 481 -38.49 -1.64 -12.73
C GLN A 481 -38.14 -1.62 -14.23
N ALA A 482 -36.88 -1.35 -14.57
CA ALA A 482 -36.41 -1.40 -15.96
C ALA A 482 -36.58 -2.81 -16.56
N MET A 483 -36.36 -3.87 -15.78
CA MET A 483 -36.61 -5.25 -16.21
C MET A 483 -38.09 -5.47 -16.51
N ALA A 484 -38.97 -5.05 -15.61
CA ALA A 484 -40.40 -5.22 -15.77
C ALA A 484 -40.95 -4.45 -16.97
N GLU A 485 -40.51 -3.20 -17.17
CA GLU A 485 -40.91 -2.38 -18.32
C GLU A 485 -40.45 -3.01 -19.64
N ALA A 486 -39.21 -3.54 -19.68
CA ALA A 486 -38.66 -4.18 -20.87
C ALA A 486 -39.37 -5.49 -21.24
N LEU A 487 -39.83 -6.25 -20.24
CA LEU A 487 -40.54 -7.53 -20.42
C LEU A 487 -42.06 -7.37 -20.59
N GLY A 488 -42.61 -6.18 -20.36
CA GLY A 488 -44.05 -5.98 -20.35
C GLY A 488 -44.75 -6.62 -19.14
N GLU A 489 -44.06 -6.62 -17.99
CA GLU A 489 -44.52 -7.10 -16.67
C GLU A 489 -44.71 -8.63 -16.54
N GLU A 490 -44.33 -9.43 -17.54
CA GLU A 490 -44.39 -10.91 -17.50
C GLU A 490 -43.10 -11.55 -18.06
N GLY A 491 -42.63 -12.66 -17.47
CA GLY A 491 -41.48 -13.40 -18.01
C GLY A 491 -40.68 -14.18 -16.99
N ARG A 492 -39.65 -14.89 -17.46
CA ARG A 492 -38.74 -15.70 -16.63
C ARG A 492 -37.35 -15.10 -16.65
N ILE A 493 -36.82 -14.76 -15.48
CA ILE A 493 -35.53 -14.08 -15.35
C ILE A 493 -34.52 -14.86 -14.51
N VAL A 494 -33.25 -14.56 -14.70
CA VAL A 494 -32.16 -15.02 -13.84
C VAL A 494 -31.36 -13.84 -13.27
N VAL A 495 -30.74 -14.06 -12.11
CA VAL A 495 -29.92 -13.05 -11.43
C VAL A 495 -28.47 -13.52 -11.28
N LEU A 496 -27.53 -12.70 -11.76
CA LEU A 496 -26.09 -12.88 -11.53
C LEU A 496 -25.62 -12.01 -10.37
N GLN A 497 -25.27 -12.66 -9.26
CA GLN A 497 -24.85 -12.00 -8.04
C GLN A 497 -23.35 -11.71 -8.05
N GLY A 498 -22.96 -10.61 -7.45
CA GLY A 498 -21.58 -10.20 -7.20
C GLY A 498 -20.86 -11.07 -6.16
N THR A 499 -19.72 -10.57 -5.68
CA THR A 499 -18.92 -11.30 -4.68
C THR A 499 -19.70 -11.42 -3.36
N PRO A 500 -19.92 -12.65 -2.85
CA PRO A 500 -20.64 -12.88 -1.60
C PRO A 500 -20.00 -12.12 -0.44
N GLY A 501 -20.83 -11.45 0.37
CA GLY A 501 -20.36 -10.69 1.53
C GLY A 501 -19.96 -9.24 1.26
N THR A 502 -19.96 -8.78 0.00
CA THR A 502 -19.80 -7.35 -0.32
C THR A 502 -21.09 -6.56 -0.04
N SER A 503 -20.97 -5.29 0.36
CA SER A 503 -22.14 -4.42 0.54
C SER A 503 -22.89 -4.18 -0.76
N ALA A 504 -22.15 -3.91 -1.85
CA ALA A 504 -22.74 -3.70 -3.18
C ALA A 504 -23.61 -4.87 -3.63
N SER A 505 -23.13 -6.12 -3.53
CA SER A 505 -23.94 -7.28 -3.92
C SER A 505 -25.19 -7.44 -3.05
N ARG A 506 -25.05 -7.32 -1.72
CA ARG A 506 -26.19 -7.41 -0.80
C ARG A 506 -27.25 -6.33 -1.05
N GLU A 507 -26.82 -5.09 -1.27
CA GLU A 507 -27.71 -3.94 -1.40
C GLU A 507 -28.41 -3.93 -2.76
N ARG A 508 -27.67 -4.17 -3.85
CA ARG A 508 -28.24 -4.27 -5.21
C ARG A 508 -29.22 -5.44 -5.31
N GLY A 509 -28.83 -6.61 -4.80
CA GLY A 509 -29.68 -7.79 -4.76
C GLY A 509 -30.95 -7.58 -3.93
N ALA A 510 -30.83 -7.03 -2.71
CA ALA A 510 -31.99 -6.75 -1.87
C ALA A 510 -32.94 -5.72 -2.48
N GLY A 511 -32.40 -4.66 -3.10
CA GLY A 511 -33.20 -3.68 -3.83
C GLY A 511 -33.95 -4.28 -5.01
N PHE A 512 -33.28 -5.14 -5.78
CA PHE A 512 -33.89 -5.84 -6.91
C PHE A 512 -35.00 -6.81 -6.46
N GLU A 513 -34.75 -7.60 -5.42
CA GLU A 513 -35.75 -8.51 -4.83
C GLU A 513 -36.99 -7.75 -4.35
N GLU A 514 -36.80 -6.61 -3.68
CA GLU A 514 -37.91 -5.75 -3.24
C GLU A 514 -38.69 -5.18 -4.43
N GLY A 515 -38.01 -4.65 -5.44
CA GLY A 515 -38.64 -4.02 -6.60
C GLY A 515 -39.37 -5.03 -7.50
N ILE A 516 -38.78 -6.20 -7.75
CA ILE A 516 -39.38 -7.19 -8.66
C ILE A 516 -40.61 -7.86 -8.05
N ALA A 517 -40.72 -7.89 -6.71
CA ALA A 517 -41.88 -8.41 -6.01
C ALA A 517 -43.18 -7.63 -6.29
N GLU A 518 -43.10 -6.41 -6.85
CA GLU A 518 -44.25 -5.64 -7.31
C GLU A 518 -44.85 -6.19 -8.63
N PHE A 519 -44.11 -7.03 -9.36
CA PHE A 519 -44.47 -7.62 -10.64
C PHE A 519 -44.59 -9.16 -10.54
N PRO A 520 -45.71 -9.69 -10.01
CA PRO A 520 -45.82 -11.10 -9.64
C PRO A 520 -45.82 -12.09 -10.81
N ASP A 521 -45.98 -11.60 -12.05
CA ASP A 521 -45.94 -12.40 -13.27
C ASP A 521 -44.51 -12.52 -13.85
N ILE A 522 -43.52 -11.92 -13.19
CA ILE A 522 -42.09 -12.14 -13.46
C ILE A 522 -41.54 -13.16 -12.45
N GLU A 523 -41.05 -14.30 -12.96
CA GLU A 523 -40.49 -15.38 -12.16
C GLU A 523 -38.96 -15.35 -12.16
N VAL A 524 -38.34 -15.19 -11.00
CA VAL A 524 -36.89 -15.42 -10.84
C VAL A 524 -36.64 -16.92 -10.76
N VAL A 525 -36.12 -17.51 -11.84
CA VAL A 525 -35.97 -18.98 -11.96
C VAL A 525 -34.62 -19.49 -11.46
N ALA A 526 -33.61 -18.63 -11.40
CA ALA A 526 -32.31 -18.95 -10.83
C ALA A 526 -31.55 -17.68 -10.41
N GLU A 527 -30.83 -17.79 -9.30
CA GLU A 527 -29.84 -16.80 -8.87
C GLU A 527 -28.54 -17.53 -8.59
N GLN A 528 -27.41 -17.02 -9.09
CA GLN A 528 -26.12 -17.51 -8.61
C GLN A 528 -25.00 -16.50 -8.81
N THR A 529 -24.01 -16.62 -7.94
CA THR A 529 -22.80 -15.80 -7.89
C THR A 529 -21.93 -15.95 -9.13
N ALA A 530 -21.51 -14.81 -9.68
CA ALA A 530 -20.48 -14.67 -10.70
C ALA A 530 -19.35 -13.68 -10.29
N ASP A 531 -19.28 -13.28 -9.02
CA ASP A 531 -18.14 -12.58 -8.39
C ASP A 531 -17.72 -11.25 -9.07
N PHE A 532 -18.65 -10.53 -9.69
CA PHE A 532 -18.38 -9.31 -10.47
C PHE A 532 -17.39 -9.51 -11.63
N ASP A 533 -17.18 -10.76 -12.08
CA ASP A 533 -16.18 -11.14 -13.08
C ASP A 533 -16.85 -11.55 -14.39
N ARG A 534 -16.38 -10.97 -15.51
CA ARG A 534 -16.92 -11.22 -16.85
C ARG A 534 -16.84 -12.68 -17.29
N SER A 535 -15.71 -13.35 -17.01
CA SER A 535 -15.52 -14.74 -17.42
C SER A 535 -16.42 -15.69 -16.61
N LYS A 536 -16.60 -15.41 -15.32
CA LYS A 536 -17.55 -16.15 -14.49
C LYS A 536 -19.00 -15.85 -14.88
N GLY A 537 -19.33 -14.60 -15.22
CA GLY A 537 -20.65 -14.24 -15.74
C GLY A 537 -21.03 -15.05 -16.98
N LEU A 538 -20.09 -15.20 -17.93
CA LEU A 538 -20.23 -16.07 -19.09
C LEU A 538 -20.47 -17.54 -18.70
N ASP A 539 -19.61 -18.10 -17.85
CA ASP A 539 -19.67 -19.51 -17.44
C ASP A 539 -20.97 -19.83 -16.70
N VAL A 540 -21.37 -18.96 -15.76
CA VAL A 540 -22.59 -19.09 -14.97
C VAL A 540 -23.82 -19.00 -15.87
N MET A 541 -23.90 -17.98 -16.72
CA MET A 541 -25.04 -17.82 -17.64
C MET A 541 -25.15 -19.02 -18.60
N THR A 542 -24.02 -19.50 -19.12
CA THR A 542 -23.98 -20.70 -19.97
C THR A 542 -24.54 -21.93 -19.26
N ASN A 543 -24.31 -22.08 -17.95
CA ASN A 543 -24.88 -23.16 -17.15
C ASN A 543 -26.37 -22.95 -16.86
N MET A 544 -26.80 -21.72 -16.59
CA MET A 544 -28.21 -21.39 -16.34
C MET A 544 -29.08 -21.64 -17.58
N LEU A 545 -28.61 -21.27 -18.77
CA LEU A 545 -29.31 -21.55 -20.06
C LEU A 545 -29.46 -23.06 -20.32
N GLN A 546 -28.55 -23.89 -19.81
CA GLN A 546 -28.69 -25.35 -19.93
C GLN A 546 -29.72 -25.94 -18.95
N GLY A 547 -29.90 -25.31 -17.78
CA GLY A 547 -30.70 -25.84 -16.68
C GLY A 547 -32.14 -25.33 -16.60
N ASN A 548 -32.42 -24.12 -17.12
CA ASN A 548 -33.66 -23.39 -16.78
C ASN A 548 -34.64 -23.17 -17.95
N GLY A 549 -34.33 -23.69 -19.15
CA GLY A 549 -35.14 -23.48 -20.36
C GLY A 549 -35.01 -22.05 -20.89
N ASP A 550 -36.01 -21.59 -21.66
CA ASP A 550 -36.02 -20.24 -22.21
C ASP A 550 -36.10 -19.20 -21.07
N ILE A 551 -35.21 -18.21 -21.13
CA ILE A 551 -35.07 -17.10 -20.18
C ILE A 551 -35.34 -15.81 -20.96
N ASP A 552 -36.25 -14.98 -20.46
CA ASP A 552 -36.66 -13.73 -21.11
C ASP A 552 -35.78 -12.55 -20.66
N GLY A 553 -35.19 -12.62 -19.47
CA GLY A 553 -34.35 -11.55 -18.92
C GLY A 553 -33.21 -11.98 -17.99
N VAL A 554 -32.18 -11.16 -17.92
CA VAL A 554 -31.00 -11.34 -17.06
C VAL A 554 -30.72 -10.03 -16.33
N PHE A 555 -30.78 -10.06 -15.00
CA PHE A 555 -30.22 -9.00 -14.18
C PHE A 555 -28.83 -9.41 -13.70
N ALA A 556 -27.84 -8.56 -13.92
CA ALA A 556 -26.51 -8.75 -13.37
C ALA A 556 -26.15 -7.57 -12.47
N GLU A 557 -25.68 -7.86 -11.26
CA GLU A 557 -25.33 -6.83 -10.27
C GLU A 557 -24.13 -5.98 -10.68
N ASN A 558 -23.47 -6.24 -11.82
CA ASN A 558 -22.59 -5.29 -12.49
C ASN A 558 -22.51 -5.48 -14.02
N ASP A 559 -21.94 -4.49 -14.72
CA ASP A 559 -21.77 -4.50 -16.18
C ASP A 559 -20.83 -5.62 -16.67
N GLU A 560 -19.78 -5.96 -15.92
CA GLU A 560 -18.86 -7.04 -16.33
C GLU A 560 -19.58 -8.39 -16.44
N MET A 561 -20.39 -8.73 -15.43
CA MET A 561 -21.21 -9.93 -15.46
C MET A 561 -22.31 -9.84 -16.53
N ALA A 562 -22.91 -8.66 -16.73
CA ALA A 562 -23.92 -8.42 -17.77
C ALA A 562 -23.35 -8.68 -19.18
N LEU A 563 -22.15 -8.16 -19.48
CA LEU A 563 -21.43 -8.37 -20.73
C LEU A 563 -21.05 -9.85 -20.91
N GLY A 564 -20.64 -10.53 -19.84
CA GLY A 564 -20.42 -11.98 -19.85
C GLY A 564 -21.70 -12.77 -20.18
N ALA A 565 -22.83 -12.39 -19.58
CA ALA A 565 -24.13 -13.01 -19.83
C ALA A 565 -24.62 -12.79 -21.26
N ALA A 566 -24.51 -11.55 -21.77
CA ALA A 566 -24.85 -11.19 -23.15
C ALA A 566 -24.03 -12.01 -24.16
N ALA A 567 -22.74 -12.22 -23.89
CA ALA A 567 -21.90 -13.09 -24.72
C ALA A 567 -22.36 -14.55 -24.71
N ALA A 568 -22.81 -15.08 -23.56
CA ALA A 568 -23.35 -16.44 -23.46
C ALA A 568 -24.66 -16.60 -24.26
N LEU A 569 -25.58 -15.64 -24.14
CA LEU A 569 -26.83 -15.57 -24.91
C LEU A 569 -26.56 -15.54 -26.43
N SER A 570 -25.69 -14.61 -26.86
CA SER A 570 -25.28 -14.45 -28.25
C SER A 570 -24.69 -15.74 -28.84
N SER A 571 -23.87 -16.47 -28.06
CA SER A 571 -23.25 -17.73 -28.50
C SER A 571 -24.26 -18.85 -28.81
N ARG A 572 -25.47 -18.77 -28.27
CA ARG A 572 -26.57 -19.71 -28.47
C ARG A 572 -27.65 -19.19 -29.40
N GLY A 573 -27.57 -17.93 -29.82
CA GLY A 573 -28.59 -17.26 -30.62
C GLY A 573 -29.90 -17.09 -29.86
N GLU A 574 -29.83 -16.96 -28.53
CA GLU A 574 -30.97 -16.68 -27.67
C GLU A 574 -31.04 -15.17 -27.42
N GLU A 575 -32.25 -14.61 -27.46
CA GLU A 575 -32.52 -13.19 -27.21
C GLU A 575 -33.17 -13.05 -25.84
N ALA A 576 -32.57 -12.26 -24.96
CA ALA A 576 -33.10 -11.94 -23.64
C ALA A 576 -32.73 -10.50 -23.28
N VAL A 577 -33.59 -9.83 -22.50
CA VAL A 577 -33.30 -8.50 -21.95
C VAL A 577 -32.15 -8.62 -20.95
N VAL A 578 -31.06 -7.88 -21.14
CA VAL A 578 -29.94 -7.86 -20.18
C VAL A 578 -29.85 -6.49 -19.53
N ILE A 579 -29.90 -6.45 -18.20
CA ILE A 579 -29.73 -5.22 -17.41
C ILE A 579 -28.48 -5.37 -16.55
N GLY A 580 -27.57 -4.43 -16.75
CA GLY A 580 -26.33 -4.28 -15.96
C GLY A 580 -26.45 -3.23 -14.86
N PHE A 581 -25.33 -2.99 -14.20
CA PHE A 581 -25.19 -2.02 -13.13
C PHE A 581 -23.75 -1.50 -13.16
N ASP A 582 -23.55 -0.20 -13.00
CA ASP A 582 -22.30 0.55 -12.81
C ASP A 582 -22.21 1.73 -13.78
N GLY A 583 -22.65 1.56 -15.04
CA GLY A 583 -22.48 2.57 -16.08
C GLY A 583 -21.02 2.69 -16.53
N THR A 584 -20.32 1.56 -16.63
CA THR A 584 -18.95 1.51 -17.15
C THR A 584 -18.89 1.94 -18.62
N PRO A 585 -17.78 2.49 -19.12
CA PRO A 585 -17.68 2.88 -20.53
C PRO A 585 -18.04 1.75 -21.51
N GLU A 586 -17.59 0.51 -21.25
CA GLU A 586 -17.96 -0.66 -22.07
C GLU A 586 -19.44 -1.06 -21.88
N GLY A 587 -19.99 -0.93 -20.67
CA GLY A 587 -21.41 -1.15 -20.41
C GLY A 587 -22.31 -0.14 -21.12
N LEU A 588 -21.94 1.14 -21.09
CA LEU A 588 -22.63 2.22 -21.81
C LEU A 588 -22.52 2.03 -23.33
N GLU A 589 -21.35 1.66 -23.86
CA GLU A 589 -21.20 1.29 -25.27
C GLU A 589 -22.10 0.11 -25.63
N ALA A 590 -22.19 -0.90 -24.78
CA ALA A 590 -23.08 -2.05 -24.98
C ALA A 590 -24.57 -1.68 -24.90
N VAL A 591 -24.95 -0.67 -24.10
CA VAL A 591 -26.30 -0.09 -24.13
C VAL A 591 -26.56 0.64 -25.44
N ALA A 592 -25.62 1.46 -25.90
CA ALA A 592 -25.72 2.18 -27.18
C ALA A 592 -25.79 1.22 -28.40
N ASP A 593 -25.12 0.09 -28.32
CA ASP A 593 -25.14 -0.97 -29.34
C ASP A 593 -26.36 -1.90 -29.23
N GLY A 594 -27.21 -1.73 -28.22
CA GLY A 594 -28.39 -2.57 -27.95
C GLY A 594 -28.06 -3.99 -27.47
N VAL A 595 -26.83 -4.24 -27.04
CA VAL A 595 -26.40 -5.52 -26.42
C VAL A 595 -26.91 -5.62 -24.99
N LEU A 596 -26.88 -4.52 -24.25
CA LEU A 596 -27.56 -4.37 -22.96
C LEU A 596 -28.79 -3.50 -23.16
N HIS A 597 -29.90 -3.84 -22.51
CA HIS A 597 -31.10 -3.00 -22.57
C HIS A 597 -30.94 -1.74 -21.72
N ALA A 598 -30.34 -1.91 -20.53
CA ALA A 598 -30.02 -0.81 -19.65
C ALA A 598 -28.80 -1.12 -18.78
N SER A 599 -28.16 -0.06 -18.26
CA SER A 599 -27.25 -0.16 -17.11
C SER A 599 -27.70 0.85 -16.05
N ILE A 600 -27.75 0.41 -14.80
CA ILE A 600 -27.95 1.33 -13.67
C ILE A 600 -26.64 2.05 -13.40
N ALA A 601 -26.49 3.23 -13.99
CA ALA A 601 -25.26 3.99 -13.95
C ALA A 601 -25.07 4.69 -12.61
N GLN A 602 -23.89 4.50 -12.04
CA GLN A 602 -23.45 5.29 -10.90
C GLN A 602 -22.97 6.67 -11.37
N GLN A 603 -23.00 7.65 -10.47
CA GLN A 603 -22.56 9.03 -10.76
C GLN A 603 -21.27 9.38 -10.00
N PRO A 604 -20.10 8.84 -10.39
CA PRO A 604 -18.86 9.06 -9.64
C PRO A 604 -18.49 10.54 -9.52
N ALA A 605 -18.69 11.34 -10.58
CA ALA A 605 -18.40 12.77 -10.55
C ALA A 605 -19.28 13.51 -9.52
N GLU A 606 -20.58 13.21 -9.46
CA GLU A 606 -21.46 13.83 -8.45
C GLU A 606 -21.16 13.33 -7.04
N LEU A 607 -20.77 12.06 -6.89
CA LEU A 607 -20.29 11.52 -5.62
C LEU A 607 -19.06 12.29 -5.12
N GLY A 608 -18.11 12.56 -6.01
CA GLY A 608 -16.95 13.41 -5.71
C GLY A 608 -17.32 14.84 -5.32
N ARG A 609 -18.20 15.49 -6.09
CA ARG A 609 -18.70 16.84 -5.78
C ARG A 609 -19.37 16.88 -4.41
N THR A 610 -20.29 15.96 -4.17
CA THR A 610 -21.04 15.87 -2.92
C THR A 610 -20.12 15.59 -1.73
N ALA A 611 -19.10 14.74 -1.90
CA ALA A 611 -18.12 14.48 -0.85
C ALA A 611 -17.32 15.74 -0.46
N VAL A 612 -16.84 16.51 -1.44
CA VAL A 612 -16.13 17.78 -1.17
C VAL A 612 -17.07 18.84 -0.60
N ARG A 613 -18.28 18.97 -1.11
CA ARG A 613 -19.30 19.89 -0.58
C ARG A 613 -19.58 19.63 0.90
N ASN A 614 -19.74 18.36 1.28
CA ASN A 614 -19.92 17.97 2.68
C ASN A 614 -18.64 18.19 3.50
N ALA A 615 -17.45 17.99 2.93
CA ALA A 615 -16.19 18.29 3.63
C ALA A 615 -16.07 19.79 3.94
N ILE A 616 -16.46 20.66 3.02
CA ILE A 616 -16.48 22.12 3.20
C ILE A 616 -17.49 22.51 4.28
N ALA A 617 -18.70 21.96 4.23
CA ALA A 617 -19.73 22.20 5.22
C ALA A 617 -19.28 21.74 6.63
N ALA A 618 -18.65 20.56 6.73
CA ALA A 618 -18.07 20.07 7.98
C ALA A 618 -16.96 20.98 8.52
N ALA A 619 -16.06 21.46 7.64
CA ALA A 619 -15.00 22.41 8.02
C ALA A 619 -15.57 23.72 8.58
N ASN A 620 -16.74 24.15 8.10
CA ASN A 620 -17.47 25.31 8.60
C ASN A 620 -18.31 25.05 9.87
N GLY A 621 -18.32 23.81 10.38
CA GLY A 621 -19.08 23.41 11.57
C GLY A 621 -20.58 23.22 11.33
N GLU A 622 -20.99 22.98 10.08
CA GLU A 622 -22.38 22.72 9.73
C GLU A 622 -22.78 21.28 10.11
N ALA A 623 -24.07 21.09 10.42
CA ALA A 623 -24.60 19.77 10.73
C ALA A 623 -24.84 18.99 9.43
N LEU A 624 -24.29 17.78 9.35
CA LEU A 624 -24.44 16.90 8.19
C LEU A 624 -25.40 15.75 8.48
N GLU A 625 -26.06 15.27 7.43
CA GLU A 625 -26.74 13.97 7.45
C GLU A 625 -25.71 12.85 7.62
N LYS A 626 -26.07 11.78 8.33
CA LYS A 626 -25.14 10.66 8.60
C LYS A 626 -24.76 9.89 7.34
N THR A 627 -25.65 9.88 6.35
CA THR A 627 -25.43 9.24 5.07
C THR A 627 -26.12 10.06 4.01
N VAL A 628 -25.41 10.38 2.93
CA VAL A 628 -25.92 11.08 1.76
C VAL A 628 -25.84 10.10 0.60
N MET A 629 -27.01 9.66 0.13
CA MET A 629 -27.08 8.75 -1.01
C MET A 629 -27.06 9.54 -2.32
N VAL A 630 -26.11 9.23 -3.18
CA VAL A 630 -26.01 9.79 -4.53
C VAL A 630 -26.94 8.96 -5.43
N PRO A 631 -27.89 9.60 -6.14
CA PRO A 631 -28.78 8.91 -7.04
C PRO A 631 -28.01 8.14 -8.12
N VAL A 632 -28.50 6.96 -8.44
CA VAL A 632 -28.10 6.22 -9.64
C VAL A 632 -29.15 6.45 -10.73
N GLU A 633 -28.75 6.34 -11.99
CA GLU A 633 -29.64 6.63 -13.12
C GLU A 633 -29.78 5.41 -14.02
N VAL A 634 -31.00 5.17 -14.50
CA VAL A 634 -31.24 4.14 -15.52
C VAL A 634 -30.76 4.70 -16.85
N VAL A 635 -29.71 4.10 -17.40
CA VAL A 635 -29.20 4.47 -18.72
C VAL A 635 -29.66 3.44 -19.73
N THR A 636 -30.38 3.90 -20.75
CA THR A 636 -30.92 3.13 -21.87
C THR A 636 -30.40 3.71 -23.18
N GLU A 637 -30.71 3.09 -24.30
CA GLU A 637 -30.37 3.60 -25.65
C GLU A 637 -30.85 5.06 -25.86
N GLU A 638 -31.92 5.48 -25.17
CA GLU A 638 -32.50 6.82 -25.33
C GLU A 638 -31.68 7.96 -24.71
N ASN A 639 -30.93 7.69 -23.64
CA ASN A 639 -30.20 8.71 -22.87
C ASN A 639 -28.69 8.41 -22.72
N VAL A 640 -28.19 7.30 -23.27
CA VAL A 640 -26.77 6.90 -23.14
C VAL A 640 -25.77 7.95 -23.63
N GLU A 641 -26.14 8.78 -24.61
CA GLU A 641 -25.30 9.88 -25.11
C GLU A 641 -25.02 10.96 -24.04
N ASP A 642 -25.85 11.07 -23.00
CA ASP A 642 -25.66 12.02 -21.90
C ASP A 642 -24.61 11.54 -20.88
N PHE A 643 -24.21 10.27 -20.95
CA PHE A 643 -23.29 9.62 -20.00
C PHE A 643 -21.95 9.17 -20.64
N SER A 644 -21.83 9.28 -21.97
CA SER A 644 -20.68 8.82 -22.78
C SER A 644 -19.55 9.84 -22.93
#